data_AF-A0A0E0E3U8-F1
#
_entry.id   AF-A0A0E0E3U8-F1
#
_cell.length_a   1.000
_cell.length_b   1.000
_cell.length_c   1.000
_cell.angle_alpha   90.00
_cell.angle_beta   90.00
_cell.angle_gamma   90.00
#
_symmetry.space_group_name_H-M   'P 1'
#
loop_
_entity.id
_entity.type
_entity.pdbx_description
1 polymer ?
#
loop_
_entity_poly.entity_id
_entity_poly.type
_entity_poly.pdbx_seq_one_letter_code
_entity_poly.pdbx_strand_id
1 'polypeptide(L)'
;MERARRLANRALLRRLLAAATAESPAAPSRGISTLAKGSRPRAPPRPAPHQYTTGRRPVSASALQPSDTFPRRHNSATPAEQAAMASECGFGTVDALIDATVPAAIRAPAMRFSGRFDAGFTESEMIEHMQRLAAMNRAYKSFIGMGYYNTHVPAVILRNLMENPAWYTQYTPYQAEIAQGRLESLLNYQTMVADLTGLPMSNASLLDEATAAAEAMAMCNGILKSKKKTFLIASNCHPQTIDVCQTRAAGFDLNVVVADAKDFDYGSGDVCGVLVQYPGTEGEVLDYAEFVRDAHAHGVKVVMATDLLALTSLRPPGEIGADIAVGSAQRFGVPMGYGGPHAAFLATSQEYKRLMPGRIIGVSVDSSGKPALRMAMQTREQHIRRDKATSNICTAQALLANMAAMYAVYHGPEGLKAIADRVHGLAGTFAQGLKKLGTVTVQELPFFDTVKVKVADANAIAQEACKNEMNLRVVDATTITVAFDETTTLEDVDKLFKVFNGGKPVNFTAESLAPEVSSSIPSSLVRKSPYLTHPIFNMYHTEHELLRYLYKLQSKDLSLCHSMIPLGSCTMKLNATVEMMPVTYPNFANMHPFAPTDQAAGYHEMFDDLGDLLCKITGFDSFSLQPNAGASGEYAGLMVIRAYHRARGDYHRDVCIIPVSAHGTNPASAAMCGMKIVAVGTDSKGNINIEELRKAAEANKDNLAALMVTYPSTHGVYEEGIDEICRIIHENGGQVYMDGANMNAQVGLTSPGFIGADVCHLNLHKTFCIPHGGGGPGMGPIGVKKHLAPFLPSHPVITTGGFPLPEKTDPLGTISAAPWGSALILPISYTYIAMMGSKGLTDASKIAILNANYMTKRLEKHYPVLFRGVNGTVAHEFIIDLRGFKTTAGIEPEDVAKRLMDYGFHAPTMSWPVPGTLMIEPTESESKAELDRFCDALISIREEIAEIESGKADVNNNVLKSAPHPPQLLMSDSWTKPYSREYAAFPAAWLRGAKFWPTTCRVDNVYGDRNLICTLQQGSQITTGGFPLPEKTDPLGTISAAPWGSALILPISYTYIAMMGSKGLTDASKIAILNANYMTKRLEKHYPVLFRGVNGTVAHEFIIDLRGFKTTAGIEPEDVAKRLMDYGFHAPTMSWPVPGTLMIEPTESESKAELDRFCDALISIREEIAEIESGKADVNNNVLKSAPHPPQLLMSDSWTKPYSREYAAFPAAWLRGAKFWPTTCRVDNVYGDRNLICTLQQGSQVAEEAAAATA
;
A
#
# COMPACT_ATOMS: atom_id res chain seq x y z
N MET A 1 -25.29 -20.81 43.22
CA MET A 1 -24.02 -21.29 42.62
C MET A 1 -22.88 -21.45 43.63
N GLU A 2 -22.61 -20.48 44.52
CA GLU A 2 -21.37 -20.44 45.32
C GLU A 2 -21.04 -21.71 46.15
N ARG A 3 -22.07 -22.40 46.68
CA ARG A 3 -21.92 -23.66 47.44
C ARG A 3 -21.26 -24.79 46.63
N ALA A 4 -21.37 -24.77 45.30
CA ALA A 4 -20.70 -25.72 44.40
C ALA A 4 -19.20 -25.42 44.24
N ARG A 5 -18.82 -24.13 44.06
CA ARG A 5 -17.41 -23.70 44.01
C ARG A 5 -16.64 -24.14 45.28
N ARG A 6 -17.26 -24.01 46.46
CA ARG A 6 -16.64 -24.41 47.74
C ARG A 6 -16.43 -25.93 47.91
N LEU A 7 -17.14 -26.78 47.15
CA LEU A 7 -16.95 -28.24 47.17
C LEU A 7 -15.80 -28.67 46.25
N ALA A 8 -15.74 -28.15 45.02
CA ALA A 8 -14.67 -28.48 44.05
C ALA A 8 -13.27 -28.17 44.60
N ASN A 9 -13.08 -26.96 45.15
CA ASN A 9 -11.76 -26.52 45.66
C ASN A 9 -11.26 -27.38 46.84
N ARG A 10 -12.15 -28.04 47.59
CA ARG A 10 -11.78 -28.89 48.74
C ARG A 10 -11.21 -30.26 48.33
N ALA A 11 -11.54 -30.74 47.13
CA ALA A 11 -10.98 -31.98 46.58
C ALA A 11 -9.57 -31.75 46.02
N LEU A 12 -9.36 -30.64 45.31
CA LEU A 12 -8.08 -30.31 44.67
C LEU A 12 -6.95 -30.10 45.70
N LEU A 13 -7.24 -29.34 46.76
CA LEU A 13 -6.26 -29.00 47.81
C LEU A 13 -5.76 -30.24 48.58
N ARG A 14 -6.60 -31.28 48.73
CA ARG A 14 -6.23 -32.54 49.39
C ARG A 14 -5.26 -33.41 48.58
N ARG A 15 -5.22 -33.28 47.24
CA ARG A 15 -4.23 -33.98 46.41
C ARG A 15 -2.87 -33.29 46.41
N LEU A 16 -2.84 -31.96 46.43
CA LEU A 16 -1.58 -31.19 46.43
C LEU A 16 -0.80 -31.31 47.75
N LEU A 17 -1.49 -31.36 48.90
CA LEU A 17 -0.83 -31.53 50.20
C LEU A 17 -0.27 -32.95 50.45
N ALA A 18 -0.69 -33.95 49.68
CA ALA A 18 -0.27 -35.35 49.88
C ALA A 18 1.10 -35.69 49.27
N ALA A 19 1.71 -34.79 48.49
CA ALA A 19 2.97 -35.01 47.77
C ALA A 19 4.19 -34.31 48.41
N ALA A 20 4.02 -33.65 49.56
CA ALA A 20 4.98 -32.67 50.08
C ALA A 20 5.62 -33.01 51.44
N THR A 21 5.37 -34.19 52.02
CA THR A 21 5.80 -34.51 53.41
C THR A 21 6.27 -35.96 53.59
N ALA A 22 7.58 -36.20 53.48
CA ALA A 22 8.31 -37.27 54.18
C ALA A 22 9.83 -37.06 54.03
N GLU A 23 10.51 -36.63 55.10
CA GLU A 23 11.98 -36.53 55.13
C GLU A 23 12.67 -37.85 55.51
N SER A 24 13.97 -37.94 55.24
CA SER A 24 14.79 -39.13 55.52
C SER A 24 15.42 -39.11 56.92
N PRO A 25 15.55 -40.25 57.59
CA PRO A 25 16.60 -40.52 58.58
C PRO A 25 17.71 -41.43 58.00
N ALA A 26 18.80 -41.62 58.74
CA ALA A 26 20.08 -42.14 58.22
C ALA A 26 20.43 -43.61 58.61
N ALA A 27 21.63 -44.03 58.18
CA ALA A 27 22.36 -45.30 58.35
C ALA A 27 22.48 -45.80 59.83
N PRO A 28 23.00 -47.04 60.16
CA PRO A 28 24.03 -47.77 59.40
C PRO A 28 24.21 -49.33 59.51
N SER A 29 25.10 -49.84 58.62
CA SER A 29 26.08 -50.93 58.84
C SER A 29 25.72 -52.44 58.74
N ARG A 30 26.73 -53.22 58.31
CA ARG A 30 26.85 -54.72 58.26
C ARG A 30 25.90 -55.41 57.25
N GLY A 31 26.24 -56.55 56.64
CA GLY A 31 27.48 -57.35 56.60
C GLY A 31 27.18 -58.80 56.17
N ILE A 32 28.20 -59.59 55.74
CA ILE A 32 28.11 -61.03 55.33
C ILE A 32 27.35 -61.22 53.98
N SER A 33 27.86 -61.75 52.85
CA SER A 33 28.76 -62.86 52.48
C SER A 33 28.14 -64.26 52.45
N THR A 34 27.92 -64.86 51.27
CA THR A 34 28.30 -66.27 50.95
C THR A 34 28.15 -66.68 49.47
N LEU A 35 29.16 -67.43 48.99
CA LEU A 35 29.14 -68.61 48.11
C LEU A 35 28.04 -68.82 47.03
N ALA A 36 28.49 -68.92 45.77
CA ALA A 36 28.26 -70.10 44.90
C ALA A 36 29.28 -70.16 43.74
N LYS A 37 29.51 -71.34 43.14
CA LYS A 37 30.41 -71.54 41.99
C LYS A 37 29.61 -71.84 40.71
N GLY A 38 30.08 -71.33 39.57
CA GLY A 38 29.58 -71.68 38.22
C GLY A 38 30.61 -71.30 37.15
N SER A 39 30.73 -72.08 36.07
CA SER A 39 31.87 -72.03 35.14
C SER A 39 31.51 -71.64 33.71
N ARG A 40 32.29 -70.70 33.14
CA ARG A 40 32.68 -70.48 31.70
C ARG A 40 31.67 -70.86 30.58
N PRO A 41 31.48 -70.00 29.55
CA PRO A 41 32.60 -69.43 28.79
C PRO A 41 32.50 -67.92 28.48
N ARG A 42 33.26 -67.47 27.47
CA ARG A 42 33.65 -66.08 27.18
C ARG A 42 32.58 -65.35 26.35
N ALA A 43 32.18 -64.16 26.77
CA ALA A 43 31.29 -63.23 26.05
C ALA A 43 32.10 -61.99 25.56
N PRO A 44 31.63 -61.23 24.57
CA PRO A 44 32.32 -60.02 24.09
C PRO A 44 32.42 -58.93 25.17
N PRO A 45 33.33 -57.95 25.03
CA PRO A 45 33.44 -56.85 25.97
C PRO A 45 32.12 -56.09 26.04
N ARG A 46 31.55 -55.97 27.24
CA ARG A 46 30.47 -55.01 27.49
C ARG A 46 31.00 -53.60 27.17
N PRO A 47 30.18 -52.69 26.60
CA PRO A 47 30.52 -51.28 26.63
C PRO A 47 30.75 -50.86 28.09
N ALA A 48 31.71 -49.96 28.31
CA ALA A 48 31.90 -49.37 29.64
C ALA A 48 30.56 -48.78 30.10
N PRO A 49 30.21 -48.85 31.40
CA PRO A 49 29.03 -48.16 31.89
C PRO A 49 29.18 -46.69 31.52
N HIS A 50 28.18 -46.12 30.84
CA HIS A 50 28.16 -44.69 30.56
C HIS A 50 28.24 -43.98 31.91
N GLN A 51 29.42 -43.43 32.20
CA GLN A 51 29.54 -42.43 33.25
C GLN A 51 28.67 -41.28 32.80
N TYR A 52 27.53 -41.12 33.46
CA TYR A 52 26.77 -39.88 33.45
C TYR A 52 27.63 -38.83 34.15
N THR A 53 28.65 -38.34 33.43
CA THR A 53 29.32 -37.10 33.76
C THR A 53 28.24 -36.05 33.83
N THR A 54 27.96 -35.55 35.02
CA THR A 54 27.05 -34.43 35.28
C THR A 54 27.72 -33.14 34.82
N GLY A 55 28.00 -33.09 33.52
CA GLY A 55 28.64 -32.00 32.81
C GLY A 55 27.75 -30.78 32.91
N ARG A 56 28.04 -29.93 33.90
CA ARG A 56 27.57 -28.56 33.96
C ARG A 56 28.10 -27.84 32.72
N ARG A 57 27.36 -27.92 31.63
CA ARG A 57 27.65 -27.20 30.39
C ARG A 57 27.57 -25.71 30.73
N PRO A 58 28.70 -24.96 30.74
CA PRO A 58 28.67 -23.57 31.17
C PRO A 58 27.89 -22.78 30.13
N VAL A 59 26.75 -22.22 30.53
CA VAL A 59 25.99 -21.29 29.69
C VAL A 59 26.71 -19.95 29.75
N SER A 60 27.22 -19.48 28.62
CA SER A 60 27.86 -18.17 28.52
C SER A 60 26.80 -17.06 28.55
N ALA A 61 27.16 -15.88 29.06
CA ALA A 61 26.25 -14.72 29.04
C ALA A 61 25.82 -14.31 27.61
N SER A 62 26.62 -14.64 26.59
CA SER A 62 26.28 -14.51 25.17
C SER A 62 25.17 -15.48 24.73
N ALA A 63 25.05 -16.67 25.34
CA ALA A 63 23.99 -17.63 25.05
C ALA A 63 22.67 -17.33 25.80
N LEU A 64 22.64 -16.24 26.57
CA LEU A 64 21.46 -15.70 27.26
C LEU A 64 21.02 -14.34 26.70
N GLN A 65 21.65 -13.86 25.62
CA GLN A 65 21.20 -12.64 24.93
C GLN A 65 19.90 -12.92 24.15
N PRO A 66 19.03 -11.92 23.98
CA PRO A 66 17.88 -12.03 23.09
C PRO A 66 18.29 -12.43 21.67
N SER A 67 17.48 -13.29 21.04
CA SER A 67 17.80 -13.84 19.71
C SER A 67 17.09 -13.09 18.58
N ASP A 68 16.04 -12.35 18.91
CA ASP A 68 15.13 -11.55 18.09
C ASP A 68 15.66 -10.11 17.87
N THR A 69 16.96 -9.98 17.66
CA THR A 69 17.58 -8.70 17.27
C THR A 69 17.25 -8.36 15.82
N PHE A 70 16.77 -7.14 15.59
CA PHE A 70 16.26 -6.71 14.28
C PHE A 70 17.32 -6.45 13.18
N PRO A 71 18.52 -5.89 13.45
CA PRO A 71 19.48 -5.57 12.38
C PRO A 71 19.89 -6.75 11.50
N ARG A 72 19.89 -7.98 12.04
CA ARG A 72 20.17 -9.24 11.31
C ARG A 72 18.96 -9.80 10.54
N ARG A 73 17.88 -9.02 10.43
CA ARG A 73 16.70 -9.23 9.57
C ARG A 73 16.65 -8.19 8.46
N HIS A 74 16.99 -6.95 8.80
CA HIS A 74 16.97 -5.81 7.89
C HIS A 74 18.19 -5.73 6.98
N ASN A 75 19.38 -6.03 7.50
CA ASN A 75 20.64 -6.04 6.75
C ASN A 75 20.95 -7.48 6.31
N SER A 76 20.76 -7.79 5.02
CA SER A 76 20.71 -9.20 4.57
C SER A 76 22.08 -9.88 4.38
N ALA A 77 23.14 -9.13 4.06
CA ALA A 77 24.46 -9.73 3.81
C ALA A 77 25.13 -10.16 5.13
N THR A 78 25.53 -11.43 5.25
CA THR A 78 26.29 -11.91 6.41
C THR A 78 27.72 -11.31 6.44
N PRO A 79 28.40 -11.24 7.59
CA PRO A 79 29.77 -10.72 7.67
C PRO A 79 30.78 -11.42 6.74
N ALA A 80 30.54 -12.69 6.40
CA ALA A 80 31.38 -13.43 5.45
C ALA A 80 31.11 -13.01 3.99
N GLU A 81 29.85 -12.82 3.61
CA GLU A 81 29.48 -12.28 2.29
C GLU A 81 29.95 -10.84 2.14
N GLN A 82 29.78 -10.01 3.17
CA GLN A 82 30.27 -8.62 3.18
C GLN A 82 31.77 -8.54 2.90
N ALA A 83 32.58 -9.38 3.55
CA ALA A 83 34.02 -9.46 3.32
C ALA A 83 34.37 -9.95 1.91
N ALA A 84 33.63 -10.93 1.38
CA ALA A 84 33.82 -11.43 0.01
C ALA A 84 33.47 -10.37 -1.04
N MET A 85 32.33 -9.68 -0.89
CA MET A 85 31.87 -8.62 -1.79
C MET A 85 32.82 -7.40 -1.77
N ALA A 86 33.33 -7.01 -0.59
CA ALA A 86 34.33 -5.95 -0.48
C ALA A 86 35.63 -6.34 -1.20
N SER A 87 36.09 -7.59 -1.04
CA SER A 87 37.27 -8.13 -1.70
C SER A 87 37.12 -8.17 -3.24
N GLU A 88 35.94 -8.54 -3.75
CA GLU A 88 35.64 -8.50 -5.19
C GLU A 88 35.63 -7.06 -5.75
N CYS A 89 35.18 -6.09 -4.94
CA CYS A 89 35.31 -4.66 -5.24
C CYS A 89 36.76 -4.13 -5.17
N GLY A 90 37.70 -4.91 -4.62
CA GLY A 90 39.12 -4.55 -4.47
C GLY A 90 39.53 -4.04 -3.08
N PHE A 91 38.66 -4.14 -2.07
CA PHE A 91 38.88 -3.59 -0.72
C PHE A 91 39.00 -4.69 0.34
N GLY A 92 39.97 -4.56 1.25
CA GLY A 92 40.22 -5.56 2.29
C GLY A 92 39.15 -5.64 3.39
N THR A 93 38.32 -4.59 3.54
CA THR A 93 37.19 -4.52 4.47
C THR A 93 36.09 -3.62 3.89
N VAL A 94 34.87 -3.73 4.42
CA VAL A 94 33.78 -2.78 4.11
C VAL A 94 34.17 -1.36 4.53
N ASP A 95 34.81 -1.19 5.69
CA ASP A 95 35.28 0.13 6.14
C ASP A 95 36.26 0.75 5.14
N ALA A 96 37.18 -0.02 4.54
CA ALA A 96 38.10 0.49 3.52
C ALA A 96 37.39 0.94 2.21
N LEU A 97 36.27 0.29 1.84
CA LEU A 97 35.42 0.77 0.74
C LEU A 97 34.76 2.11 1.11
N ILE A 98 34.28 2.26 2.34
CA ILE A 98 33.63 3.48 2.83
C ILE A 98 34.63 4.63 2.95
N ASP A 99 35.84 4.36 3.44
CA ASP A 99 36.97 5.29 3.50
C ASP A 99 37.35 5.84 2.11
N ALA A 100 37.19 5.03 1.06
CA ALA A 100 37.42 5.44 -0.33
C ALA A 100 36.21 6.11 -1.00
N THR A 101 35.03 6.10 -0.38
CA THR A 101 33.75 6.48 -1.02
C THR A 101 33.11 7.71 -0.40
N VAL A 102 33.23 7.91 0.91
CA VAL A 102 32.71 9.10 1.61
C VAL A 102 33.85 10.08 1.82
N PRO A 103 33.81 11.30 1.23
CA PRO A 103 34.90 12.27 1.32
C PRO A 103 35.29 12.61 2.76
N ALA A 104 36.58 12.56 3.05
CA ALA A 104 37.10 12.70 4.42
C ALA A 104 36.74 14.04 5.08
N ALA A 105 36.55 15.10 4.29
CA ALA A 105 36.19 16.45 4.77
C ALA A 105 34.80 16.51 5.45
N ILE A 106 33.86 15.67 5.04
CA ILE A 106 32.47 15.69 5.52
C ILE A 106 32.12 14.51 6.43
N ARG A 107 33.07 13.63 6.74
CA ARG A 107 32.81 12.42 7.50
C ARG A 107 32.52 12.76 8.97
N ALA A 108 31.32 12.40 9.43
CA ALA A 108 30.86 12.76 10.77
C ALA A 108 31.54 11.90 11.85
N PRO A 109 31.64 12.39 13.10
CA PRO A 109 31.92 11.56 14.27
C PRO A 109 30.89 10.42 14.40
N ALA A 110 31.29 9.30 14.98
CA ALA A 110 30.44 8.11 15.07
C ALA A 110 29.12 8.39 15.81
N MET A 111 27.99 8.21 15.11
CA MET A 111 26.64 8.45 15.62
C MET A 111 26.36 7.64 16.89
N ARG A 112 25.75 8.29 17.89
CA ARG A 112 25.28 7.67 19.13
C ARG A 112 23.94 8.28 19.54
N PHE A 113 23.03 7.44 20.00
CA PHE A 113 21.74 7.86 20.56
C PHE A 113 21.79 7.83 22.09
N SER A 114 20.77 8.40 22.73
CA SER A 114 20.66 8.45 24.19
C SER A 114 19.92 7.24 24.75
N GLY A 115 20.49 6.63 25.81
CA GLY A 115 19.82 5.60 26.60
C GLY A 115 19.42 4.36 25.80
N ARG A 116 18.13 4.01 25.85
CA ARG A 116 17.56 2.78 25.26
C ARG A 116 17.83 2.62 23.75
N PHE A 117 17.94 3.73 23.03
CA PHE A 117 18.00 3.72 21.57
C PHE A 117 19.39 3.39 20.99
N ASP A 118 20.49 3.51 21.74
CA ASP A 118 21.83 3.36 21.16
C ASP A 118 22.12 1.95 20.64
N ALA A 119 21.72 0.95 21.43
CA ALA A 119 21.83 -0.47 21.09
C ALA A 119 20.72 -0.99 20.15
N GLY A 120 19.55 -0.33 20.18
CA GLY A 120 18.32 -0.79 19.53
C GLY A 120 17.52 -1.77 20.40
N PHE A 121 16.19 -1.72 20.29
CA PHE A 121 15.28 -2.71 20.87
C PHE A 121 15.32 -4.05 20.12
N THR A 122 14.94 -5.14 20.79
CA THR A 122 14.56 -6.39 20.08
C THR A 122 13.19 -6.26 19.41
N GLU A 123 12.88 -7.16 18.46
CA GLU A 123 11.55 -7.24 17.84
C GLU A 123 10.43 -7.36 18.90
N SER A 124 10.66 -8.15 19.96
CA SER A 124 9.69 -8.34 21.06
C SER A 124 9.54 -7.10 21.96
N GLU A 125 10.65 -6.51 22.39
CA GLU A 125 10.65 -5.31 23.25
C GLU A 125 9.97 -4.13 22.55
N MET A 126 10.16 -4.00 21.24
CA MET A 126 9.55 -2.95 20.43
C MET A 126 8.03 -3.12 20.33
N ILE A 127 7.52 -4.35 20.21
CA ILE A 127 6.07 -4.63 20.22
C ILE A 127 5.47 -4.22 21.57
N GLU A 128 6.09 -4.59 22.70
CA GLU A 128 5.64 -4.18 24.03
C GLU A 128 5.67 -2.65 24.21
N HIS A 129 6.72 -1.99 23.71
CA HIS A 129 6.85 -0.54 23.72
C HIS A 129 5.74 0.17 22.92
N MET A 130 5.44 -0.29 21.70
CA MET A 130 4.38 0.29 20.87
C MET A 130 2.99 0.03 21.43
N GLN A 131 2.75 -1.13 22.06
CA GLN A 131 1.50 -1.40 22.78
C GLN A 131 1.32 -0.48 23.98
N ARG A 132 2.39 -0.16 24.73
CA ARG A 132 2.37 0.84 25.81
C ARG A 132 2.04 2.23 25.29
N LEU A 133 2.66 2.69 24.18
CA LEU A 133 2.33 3.99 23.57
C LEU A 133 0.85 4.03 23.13
N ALA A 134 0.36 2.99 22.46
CA ALA A 134 -1.05 2.89 22.09
C ALA A 134 -1.98 2.93 23.32
N ALA A 135 -1.61 2.31 24.44
CA ALA A 135 -2.37 2.35 25.68
C ALA A 135 -2.40 3.74 26.38
N MET A 136 -1.52 4.68 25.99
CA MET A 136 -1.53 6.07 26.47
C MET A 136 -2.49 6.98 25.67
N ASN A 137 -2.88 6.59 24.46
CA ASN A 137 -3.85 7.31 23.65
C ASN A 137 -5.30 6.93 24.05
N ARG A 138 -6.20 7.93 24.06
CA ARG A 138 -7.63 7.79 24.37
C ARG A 138 -8.48 8.07 23.13
N ALA A 139 -8.84 7.02 22.40
CA ALA A 139 -9.66 7.11 21.19
C ALA A 139 -11.14 7.36 21.51
N TYR A 140 -11.46 8.58 21.98
CA TYR A 140 -12.82 9.03 22.27
C TYR A 140 -13.68 9.21 21.02
N LYS A 141 -14.99 9.02 21.18
CA LYS A 141 -15.99 9.14 20.10
C LYS A 141 -16.06 10.59 19.62
N SER A 142 -15.54 10.86 18.42
CA SER A 142 -15.20 12.24 18.01
C SER A 142 -16.14 12.79 16.94
N PHE A 143 -17.17 13.53 17.38
CA PHE A 143 -18.15 14.22 16.53
C PHE A 143 -17.66 15.61 16.06
N ILE A 144 -16.35 15.77 15.84
CA ILE A 144 -15.74 17.05 15.46
C ILE A 144 -15.98 17.34 13.98
N GLY A 145 -15.93 16.32 13.12
CA GLY A 145 -16.04 16.46 11.67
C GLY A 145 -14.83 17.18 11.07
N MET A 146 -15.06 18.32 10.43
CA MET A 146 -14.02 19.16 9.79
C MET A 146 -13.17 18.39 8.75
N GLY A 147 -13.81 17.53 7.95
CA GLY A 147 -13.15 16.70 6.93
C GLY A 147 -12.70 15.31 7.40
N TYR A 148 -12.88 14.99 8.69
CA TYR A 148 -12.50 13.70 9.29
C TYR A 148 -13.67 13.09 10.06
N TYR A 149 -14.05 11.86 9.68
CA TYR A 149 -15.25 11.16 10.17
C TYR A 149 -14.92 9.68 10.41
N ASN A 150 -15.36 9.07 11.52
CA ASN A 150 -14.99 7.68 11.79
C ASN A 150 -15.71 6.71 10.83
N THR A 151 -15.05 5.62 10.46
CA THR A 151 -15.57 4.64 9.49
C THR A 151 -15.26 3.20 9.92
N HIS A 152 -16.15 2.27 9.57
CA HIS A 152 -15.94 0.84 9.70
C HIS A 152 -15.10 0.32 8.54
N VAL A 153 -13.77 0.39 8.67
CA VAL A 153 -12.83 -0.27 7.75
C VAL A 153 -13.19 -1.76 7.63
N PRO A 154 -13.60 -2.27 6.45
CA PRO A 154 -13.98 -3.67 6.31
C PRO A 154 -12.78 -4.58 6.57
N ALA A 155 -12.92 -5.55 7.48
CA ALA A 155 -11.81 -6.38 7.94
C ALA A 155 -11.09 -7.14 6.80
N VAL A 156 -11.83 -7.50 5.75
CA VAL A 156 -11.28 -8.10 4.52
C VAL A 156 -10.37 -7.13 3.74
N ILE A 157 -10.68 -5.83 3.70
CA ILE A 157 -9.82 -4.80 3.07
C ILE A 157 -8.61 -4.50 3.99
N LEU A 158 -8.84 -4.35 5.30
CA LEU A 158 -7.76 -4.15 6.26
C LEU A 158 -6.70 -5.26 6.13
N ARG A 159 -7.13 -6.53 6.22
CA ARG A 159 -6.22 -7.67 6.24
C ARG A 159 -5.59 -8.01 4.90
N ASN A 160 -6.34 -7.89 3.80
CA ASN A 160 -5.89 -8.38 2.48
C ASN A 160 -5.40 -7.26 1.55
N LEU A 161 -5.45 -5.99 1.97
CA LEU A 161 -4.87 -4.85 1.26
C LEU A 161 -3.91 -4.05 2.16
N MET A 162 -4.38 -3.50 3.28
CA MET A 162 -3.56 -2.62 4.13
C MET A 162 -2.46 -3.38 4.88
N GLU A 163 -2.75 -4.56 5.41
CA GLU A 163 -1.80 -5.43 6.12
C GLU A 163 -1.04 -6.40 5.18
N ASN A 164 -1.24 -6.27 3.86
CA ASN A 164 -0.73 -7.22 2.87
C ASN A 164 0.47 -6.65 2.05
N PRO A 165 1.69 -7.21 2.19
CA PRO A 165 2.86 -6.69 1.48
C PRO A 165 2.78 -6.83 -0.04
N ALA A 166 1.88 -7.67 -0.59
CA ALA A 166 1.60 -7.75 -2.02
C ALA A 166 0.79 -6.54 -2.56
N TRP A 167 0.37 -5.61 -1.70
CA TRP A 167 -0.24 -4.33 -2.05
C TRP A 167 0.62 -3.12 -1.64
N TYR A 168 1.33 -3.19 -0.52
CA TYR A 168 2.04 -2.02 0.03
C TYR A 168 3.53 -1.91 -0.35
N THR A 169 4.21 -3.00 -0.76
CA THR A 169 5.68 -2.94 -1.00
C THR A 169 6.07 -2.46 -2.40
N GLN A 170 5.19 -2.58 -3.41
CA GLN A 170 5.43 -2.01 -4.72
C GLN A 170 5.35 -0.47 -4.71
N TYR A 171 5.98 0.21 -5.67
CA TYR A 171 5.88 1.66 -5.84
C TYR A 171 5.04 2.06 -7.07
N THR A 172 5.10 3.33 -7.46
CA THR A 172 4.41 3.95 -8.62
C THR A 172 4.44 3.03 -9.85
N PRO A 173 3.32 2.82 -10.57
CA PRO A 173 3.22 1.88 -11.67
C PRO A 173 3.87 2.39 -12.97
N TYR A 174 5.19 2.62 -12.93
CA TYR A 174 6.02 2.95 -14.10
C TYR A 174 6.06 1.81 -15.12
N GLN A 175 6.07 0.56 -14.65
CA GLN A 175 6.05 -0.64 -15.48
C GLN A 175 4.66 -1.27 -15.49
N ALA A 176 3.83 -0.80 -16.42
CA ALA A 176 2.40 -1.07 -16.46
C ALA A 176 2.03 -2.56 -16.60
N GLU A 177 2.80 -3.34 -17.35
CA GLU A 177 2.54 -4.75 -17.71
C GLU A 177 2.60 -5.70 -16.49
N ILE A 178 3.28 -5.25 -15.43
CA ILE A 178 3.46 -5.91 -14.12
C ILE A 178 2.84 -5.07 -12.98
N ALA A 179 1.84 -4.25 -13.31
CA ALA A 179 1.13 -3.35 -12.40
C ALA A 179 -0.38 -3.21 -12.70
N GLN A 180 -0.95 -4.11 -13.52
CA GLN A 180 -2.34 -4.00 -13.96
C GLN A 180 -3.36 -4.17 -12.81
N GLY A 181 -2.95 -4.67 -11.64
CA GLY A 181 -3.80 -4.83 -10.46
C GLY A 181 -4.07 -3.49 -9.79
N ARG A 182 -3.00 -2.80 -9.36
CA ARG A 182 -3.15 -1.45 -8.78
C ARG A 182 -3.63 -0.42 -9.80
N LEU A 183 -3.32 -0.58 -11.08
CA LEU A 183 -3.88 0.27 -12.14
C LEU A 183 -5.40 0.08 -12.31
N GLU A 184 -5.92 -1.14 -12.23
CA GLU A 184 -7.38 -1.40 -12.26
C GLU A 184 -8.06 -0.78 -11.03
N SER A 185 -7.48 -0.97 -9.83
CA SER A 185 -8.00 -0.38 -8.59
C SER A 185 -7.99 1.16 -8.60
N LEU A 186 -6.95 1.81 -9.12
CA LEU A 186 -6.90 3.27 -9.27
C LEU A 186 -7.87 3.79 -10.35
N LEU A 187 -8.20 2.98 -11.37
CA LEU A 187 -9.25 3.30 -12.33
C LEU A 187 -10.66 3.14 -11.71
N ASN A 188 -10.85 2.19 -10.79
CA ASN A 188 -12.05 2.08 -9.96
C ASN A 188 -12.21 3.35 -9.10
N TYR A 189 -11.14 3.82 -8.43
CA TYR A 189 -11.13 5.07 -7.67
C TYR A 189 -11.54 6.28 -8.53
N GLN A 190 -10.92 6.45 -9.71
CA GLN A 190 -11.26 7.54 -10.63
C GLN A 190 -12.73 7.49 -11.09
N THR A 191 -13.25 6.30 -11.36
CA THR A 191 -14.65 6.11 -11.78
C THR A 191 -15.61 6.40 -10.61
N MET A 192 -15.28 5.94 -9.41
CA MET A 192 -16.04 6.22 -8.18
C MET A 192 -16.15 7.73 -7.91
N VAL A 193 -15.03 8.46 -7.98
CA VAL A 193 -15.04 9.92 -7.78
C VAL A 193 -15.80 10.62 -8.92
N ALA A 194 -15.61 10.22 -10.18
CA ALA A 194 -16.31 10.81 -11.33
C ALA A 194 -17.84 10.64 -11.21
N ASP A 195 -18.32 9.42 -10.95
CA ASP A 195 -19.73 9.12 -10.75
C ASP A 195 -20.32 9.87 -9.54
N LEU A 196 -19.61 9.93 -8.41
CA LEU A 196 -20.11 10.60 -7.20
C LEU A 196 -20.12 12.13 -7.35
N THR A 197 -19.07 12.73 -7.91
CA THR A 197 -18.99 14.19 -8.13
C THR A 197 -19.80 14.69 -9.33
N GLY A 198 -20.22 13.79 -10.23
CA GLY A 198 -20.89 14.12 -11.48
C GLY A 198 -19.98 14.78 -12.52
N LEU A 199 -18.64 14.66 -12.37
CA LEU A 199 -17.65 15.31 -13.23
C LEU A 199 -16.92 14.31 -14.15
N PRO A 200 -16.61 14.66 -15.41
CA PRO A 200 -16.15 13.70 -16.42
C PRO A 200 -14.83 12.94 -16.17
N MET A 201 -13.98 13.38 -15.25
CA MET A 201 -12.74 12.68 -14.88
C MET A 201 -12.22 13.09 -13.49
N SER A 202 -11.48 12.19 -12.85
CA SER A 202 -10.69 12.43 -11.63
C SER A 202 -9.22 12.07 -11.86
N ASN A 203 -8.33 12.56 -10.99
CA ASN A 203 -6.96 12.05 -10.86
C ASN A 203 -6.87 10.82 -9.92
N ALA A 204 -5.68 10.21 -9.88
CA ALA A 204 -5.32 9.07 -9.06
C ALA A 204 -4.70 9.51 -7.71
N SER A 205 -5.46 10.31 -6.95
CA SER A 205 -5.17 10.90 -5.63
C SER A 205 -4.19 12.09 -5.56
N LEU A 206 -4.46 12.96 -4.59
CA LEU A 206 -3.62 14.01 -4.01
C LEU A 206 -3.39 13.73 -2.50
N LEU A 207 -2.63 14.61 -1.82
CA LEU A 207 -2.10 14.37 -0.47
C LEU A 207 -3.12 14.48 0.66
N ASP A 208 -3.95 15.52 0.63
CA ASP A 208 -5.06 15.78 1.56
C ASP A 208 -6.04 16.80 0.94
N GLU A 209 -7.18 17.08 1.58
CA GLU A 209 -8.20 17.99 1.04
C GLU A 209 -7.70 19.43 0.90
N ALA A 210 -6.95 19.92 1.89
CA ALA A 210 -6.48 21.30 1.93
C ALA A 210 -5.48 21.60 0.79
N THR A 211 -4.57 20.65 0.54
CA THR A 211 -3.66 20.69 -0.61
C THR A 211 -4.42 20.49 -1.93
N ALA A 212 -5.44 19.62 -2.00
CA ALA A 212 -6.27 19.49 -3.19
C ALA A 212 -7.01 20.79 -3.56
N ALA A 213 -7.54 21.52 -2.58
CA ALA A 213 -8.15 22.84 -2.78
C ALA A 213 -7.12 23.89 -3.25
N ALA A 214 -5.90 23.88 -2.67
CA ALA A 214 -4.84 24.79 -3.08
C ALA A 214 -4.29 24.49 -4.49
N GLU A 215 -4.26 23.22 -4.89
CA GLU A 215 -4.00 22.80 -6.28
C GLU A 215 -5.13 23.24 -7.23
N ALA A 216 -6.40 23.15 -6.82
CA ALA A 216 -7.53 23.63 -7.60
C ALA A 216 -7.51 25.16 -7.80
N MET A 217 -7.12 25.93 -6.77
CA MET A 217 -6.87 27.37 -6.86
C MET A 217 -5.78 27.69 -7.91
N ALA A 218 -4.63 26.98 -7.86
CA ALA A 218 -3.57 27.13 -8.86
C ALA A 218 -4.05 26.73 -10.27
N MET A 219 -4.89 25.70 -10.37
CA MET A 219 -5.50 25.26 -11.63
C MET A 219 -6.46 26.31 -12.21
N CYS A 220 -7.28 26.99 -11.41
CA CYS A 220 -8.12 28.12 -11.86
C CYS A 220 -7.29 29.27 -12.44
N ASN A 221 -6.20 29.65 -11.75
CA ASN A 221 -5.22 30.63 -12.22
C ASN A 221 -4.60 30.20 -13.58
N GLY A 222 -4.23 28.92 -13.71
CA GLY A 222 -3.70 28.32 -14.93
C GLY A 222 -4.70 28.29 -16.10
N ILE A 223 -5.97 27.93 -15.85
CA ILE A 223 -7.05 27.93 -16.86
C ILE A 223 -7.22 29.32 -17.47
N LEU A 224 -7.21 30.36 -16.63
CA LEU A 224 -7.33 31.76 -17.06
C LEU A 224 -5.99 32.41 -17.44
N LYS A 225 -4.91 31.62 -17.55
CA LYS A 225 -3.58 32.01 -18.04
C LYS A 225 -2.99 33.20 -17.25
N SER A 226 -3.23 33.20 -15.94
CA SER A 226 -2.74 34.20 -14.98
C SER A 226 -3.07 35.66 -15.28
N LYS A 227 -4.18 35.89 -16.01
CA LYS A 227 -4.72 37.23 -16.33
C LYS A 227 -5.54 37.89 -15.21
N LYS A 228 -5.94 37.09 -14.22
CA LYS A 228 -6.82 37.44 -13.11
C LYS A 228 -6.13 36.96 -11.83
N LYS A 229 -5.99 37.79 -10.79
CA LYS A 229 -5.13 37.51 -9.62
C LYS A 229 -5.86 37.34 -8.29
N THR A 230 -7.16 37.59 -8.21
CA THR A 230 -7.93 37.40 -6.98
C THR A 230 -8.62 36.04 -6.95
N PHE A 231 -8.60 35.35 -5.81
CA PHE A 231 -9.33 34.09 -5.59
C PHE A 231 -10.15 34.22 -4.29
N LEU A 232 -11.45 33.94 -4.35
CA LEU A 232 -12.32 34.08 -3.18
C LEU A 232 -12.52 32.72 -2.50
N ILE A 233 -12.50 32.67 -1.18
CA ILE A 233 -12.77 31.47 -0.40
C ILE A 233 -13.93 31.75 0.56
N ALA A 234 -14.92 30.86 0.56
CA ALA A 234 -16.05 31.00 1.45
C ALA A 234 -15.62 30.75 2.90
N SER A 235 -16.07 31.61 3.83
CA SER A 235 -15.75 31.51 5.26
C SER A 235 -16.32 30.26 5.94
N ASN A 236 -17.15 29.49 5.23
CA ASN A 236 -17.66 28.18 5.65
C ASN A 236 -16.86 26.99 5.06
N CYS A 237 -15.72 27.20 4.40
CA CYS A 237 -14.75 26.14 4.16
C CYS A 237 -14.10 25.68 5.47
N HIS A 238 -13.54 24.46 5.49
CA HIS A 238 -12.79 24.00 6.66
C HIS A 238 -11.57 24.90 6.93
N PRO A 239 -11.26 25.28 8.19
CA PRO A 239 -10.25 26.30 8.49
C PRO A 239 -8.83 25.91 8.04
N GLN A 240 -8.48 24.62 8.11
CA GLN A 240 -7.21 24.12 7.56
C GLN A 240 -7.15 24.24 6.03
N THR A 241 -8.28 24.11 5.33
CA THR A 241 -8.39 24.26 3.88
C THR A 241 -8.18 25.72 3.49
N ILE A 242 -8.70 26.67 4.28
CA ILE A 242 -8.49 28.10 4.10
C ILE A 242 -7.01 28.47 4.28
N ASP A 243 -6.38 28.06 5.39
CA ASP A 243 -5.00 28.45 5.74
C ASP A 243 -3.95 27.88 4.77
N VAL A 244 -4.09 26.63 4.33
CA VAL A 244 -3.21 26.04 3.29
C VAL A 244 -3.39 26.75 1.94
N CYS A 245 -4.61 27.15 1.57
CA CYS A 245 -4.82 27.96 0.36
C CYS A 245 -4.16 29.33 0.47
N GLN A 246 -4.31 30.02 1.60
CA GLN A 246 -3.63 31.31 1.86
C GLN A 246 -2.11 31.17 1.82
N THR A 247 -1.57 30.13 2.46
CA THR A 247 -0.13 29.82 2.48
C THR A 247 0.42 29.56 1.07
N ARG A 248 -0.31 28.81 0.22
CA ARG A 248 0.08 28.57 -1.18
C ARG A 248 -0.11 29.78 -2.11
N ALA A 249 -1.13 30.60 -1.90
CA ALA A 249 -1.44 31.74 -2.78
C ALA A 249 -0.29 32.73 -2.90
N ALA A 250 0.47 32.91 -1.81
CA ALA A 250 1.66 33.75 -1.75
C ALA A 250 2.81 33.30 -2.66
N GLY A 251 2.78 32.09 -3.22
CA GLY A 251 3.75 31.60 -4.22
C GLY A 251 3.30 31.80 -5.68
N PHE A 252 1.98 31.85 -5.92
CA PHE A 252 1.38 32.02 -7.26
C PHE A 252 1.08 33.49 -7.64
N ASP A 253 1.46 34.44 -6.77
CA ASP A 253 1.08 35.85 -6.85
C ASP A 253 -0.46 36.00 -6.99
N LEU A 254 -1.17 35.37 -6.04
CA LEU A 254 -2.62 35.40 -5.91
C LEU A 254 -3.05 36.14 -4.63
N ASN A 255 -4.05 37.00 -4.75
CA ASN A 255 -4.75 37.65 -3.66
C ASN A 255 -5.91 36.75 -3.19
N VAL A 256 -5.76 36.08 -2.04
CA VAL A 256 -6.85 35.29 -1.44
C VAL A 256 -7.67 36.15 -0.49
N VAL A 257 -8.98 36.25 -0.77
CA VAL A 257 -9.94 36.95 0.08
C VAL A 257 -10.90 35.92 0.68
N VAL A 258 -11.07 35.96 2.01
CA VAL A 258 -12.00 35.09 2.73
C VAL A 258 -13.23 35.91 3.13
N ALA A 259 -14.42 35.49 2.72
CA ALA A 259 -15.68 36.19 2.98
C ALA A 259 -16.86 35.20 2.98
N ASP A 260 -18.05 35.64 3.39
CA ASP A 260 -19.28 34.89 3.15
C ASP A 260 -19.56 34.85 1.63
N ALA A 261 -19.98 33.70 1.09
CA ALA A 261 -20.23 33.51 -0.33
C ALA A 261 -21.30 34.45 -0.91
N LYS A 262 -22.20 35.00 -0.06
CA LYS A 262 -23.19 36.02 -0.48
C LYS A 262 -22.58 37.41 -0.70
N ASP A 263 -21.42 37.68 -0.11
CA ASP A 263 -20.75 38.99 -0.10
C ASP A 263 -19.58 39.03 -1.11
N PHE A 264 -19.51 38.07 -2.04
CA PHE A 264 -18.50 37.99 -3.09
C PHE A 264 -18.74 39.04 -4.19
N ASP A 265 -17.71 39.86 -4.49
CA ASP A 265 -17.74 40.85 -5.57
C ASP A 265 -16.94 40.39 -6.80
N TYR A 266 -17.61 40.29 -7.95
CA TYR A 266 -16.99 39.99 -9.24
C TYR A 266 -16.77 41.23 -10.11
N GLY A 267 -17.26 42.41 -9.70
CA GLY A 267 -17.25 43.65 -10.47
C GLY A 267 -15.87 44.22 -10.78
N SER A 268 -14.84 43.79 -10.04
CA SER A 268 -13.42 44.08 -10.35
C SER A 268 -12.93 43.44 -11.66
N GLY A 269 -13.57 42.36 -12.10
CA GLY A 269 -13.11 41.52 -13.21
C GLY A 269 -11.85 40.69 -12.92
N ASP A 270 -11.22 40.84 -11.75
CA ASP A 270 -9.94 40.20 -11.40
C ASP A 270 -10.08 38.83 -10.71
N VAL A 271 -11.31 38.39 -10.41
CA VAL A 271 -11.53 37.10 -9.73
C VAL A 271 -11.31 35.92 -10.68
N CYS A 272 -10.25 35.13 -10.47
CA CYS A 272 -9.90 33.97 -11.28
C CYS A 272 -10.69 32.71 -10.92
N GLY A 273 -11.06 32.57 -9.64
CA GLY A 273 -11.87 31.48 -9.16
C GLY A 273 -12.44 31.72 -7.77
N VAL A 274 -13.35 30.83 -7.38
CA VAL A 274 -13.95 30.78 -6.05
C VAL A 274 -13.91 29.36 -5.49
N LEU A 275 -13.73 29.23 -4.18
CA LEU A 275 -13.87 27.97 -3.44
C LEU A 275 -15.05 28.06 -2.47
N VAL A 276 -15.96 27.09 -2.53
CA VAL A 276 -17.07 26.90 -1.58
C VAL A 276 -17.10 25.46 -1.08
N GLN A 277 -17.67 25.22 0.10
CA GLN A 277 -17.80 23.88 0.68
C GLN A 277 -19.27 23.39 0.61
N TYR A 278 -19.46 22.10 0.33
CA TYR A 278 -20.77 21.45 0.16
C TYR A 278 -20.76 20.00 0.68
N PRO A 279 -21.33 19.70 1.87
CA PRO A 279 -21.88 20.63 2.86
C PRO A 279 -20.84 21.64 3.38
N GLY A 280 -21.31 22.76 3.93
CA GLY A 280 -20.45 23.73 4.62
C GLY A 280 -19.84 23.18 5.90
N THR A 281 -18.79 23.83 6.41
CA THR A 281 -18.04 23.35 7.57
C THR A 281 -18.85 23.26 8.86
N GLU A 282 -20.01 23.91 8.95
CA GLU A 282 -20.90 23.82 10.11
C GLU A 282 -22.04 22.81 9.91
N GLY A 283 -22.09 22.19 8.73
CA GLY A 283 -23.04 21.16 8.33
C GLY A 283 -24.12 21.61 7.34
N GLU A 284 -24.18 22.90 7.03
CA GLU A 284 -25.23 23.50 6.22
C GLU A 284 -25.15 23.13 4.74
N VAL A 285 -26.28 22.78 4.12
CA VAL A 285 -26.39 22.43 2.70
C VAL A 285 -27.13 23.55 1.96
N LEU A 286 -26.40 24.29 1.13
CA LEU A 286 -26.88 25.45 0.38
C LEU A 286 -27.10 25.12 -1.11
N ASP A 287 -28.03 25.81 -1.78
CA ASP A 287 -28.18 25.68 -3.23
C ASP A 287 -27.31 26.69 -3.99
N TYR A 288 -26.10 26.25 -4.36
CA TYR A 288 -25.16 27.07 -5.12
C TYR A 288 -25.49 27.22 -6.63
N ALA A 289 -26.62 26.72 -7.16
CA ALA A 289 -26.86 26.72 -8.61
C ALA A 289 -26.99 28.12 -9.23
N GLU A 290 -27.54 29.10 -8.51
CA GLU A 290 -27.55 30.50 -8.98
C GLU A 290 -26.18 31.18 -8.79
N PHE A 291 -25.48 30.87 -7.70
CA PHE A 291 -24.12 31.35 -7.42
C PHE A 291 -23.12 30.91 -8.50
N VAL A 292 -23.17 29.64 -8.94
CA VAL A 292 -22.33 29.12 -10.03
C VAL A 292 -22.62 29.86 -11.35
N ARG A 293 -23.90 30.06 -11.67
CA ARG A 293 -24.31 30.80 -12.88
C ARG A 293 -23.78 32.22 -12.90
N ASP A 294 -23.80 32.93 -11.77
CA ASP A 294 -23.31 34.31 -11.68
C ASP A 294 -21.78 34.39 -11.75
N ALA A 295 -21.07 33.50 -11.05
CA ALA A 295 -19.62 33.36 -11.18
C ALA A 295 -19.20 33.07 -12.64
N HIS A 296 -19.91 32.17 -13.32
CA HIS A 296 -19.69 31.85 -14.73
C HIS A 296 -19.98 33.03 -15.66
N ALA A 297 -21.00 33.84 -15.39
CA ALA A 297 -21.31 35.05 -16.16
C ALA A 297 -20.16 36.08 -16.14
N HIS A 298 -19.41 36.14 -15.03
CA HIS A 298 -18.22 36.98 -14.87
C HIS A 298 -16.90 36.29 -15.30
N GLY A 299 -16.99 35.10 -15.91
CA GLY A 299 -15.82 34.31 -16.34
C GLY A 299 -14.93 33.90 -15.16
N VAL A 300 -15.53 33.56 -14.03
CA VAL A 300 -14.88 33.05 -12.82
C VAL A 300 -15.04 31.52 -12.78
N LYS A 301 -14.08 30.78 -12.23
CA LYS A 301 -14.16 29.32 -12.11
C LYS A 301 -14.56 28.86 -10.71
N VAL A 302 -15.45 27.87 -10.62
CA VAL A 302 -15.97 27.39 -9.32
C VAL A 302 -15.32 26.06 -8.92
N VAL A 303 -14.74 26.05 -7.73
CA VAL A 303 -14.27 24.87 -7.01
C VAL A 303 -15.25 24.55 -5.89
N MET A 304 -15.69 23.29 -5.79
CA MET A 304 -16.51 22.79 -4.68
C MET A 304 -15.73 21.77 -3.86
N ALA A 305 -15.43 22.07 -2.60
CA ALA A 305 -14.93 21.09 -1.64
C ALA A 305 -16.11 20.29 -1.07
N THR A 306 -16.07 18.96 -1.12
CA THR A 306 -17.26 18.11 -0.98
C THR A 306 -16.98 16.73 -0.37
N ASP A 307 -17.99 16.16 0.29
CA ASP A 307 -17.91 14.85 0.94
C ASP A 307 -18.53 13.72 0.09
N LEU A 308 -17.78 12.64 -0.17
CA LEU A 308 -18.24 11.53 -1.04
C LEU A 308 -19.44 10.74 -0.49
N LEU A 309 -19.63 10.67 0.83
CA LEU A 309 -20.79 10.00 1.42
C LEU A 309 -22.04 10.89 1.31
N ALA A 310 -21.89 12.20 1.55
CA ALA A 310 -22.96 13.18 1.35
C ALA A 310 -23.47 13.16 -0.11
N LEU A 311 -22.56 13.01 -1.09
CA LEU A 311 -22.90 12.92 -2.52
C LEU A 311 -23.64 11.64 -2.95
N THR A 312 -23.85 10.65 -2.07
CA THR A 312 -24.79 9.54 -2.34
C THR A 312 -26.26 10.00 -2.29
N SER A 313 -26.54 11.07 -1.54
CA SER A 313 -27.87 11.61 -1.27
C SER A 313 -28.06 13.06 -1.72
N LEU A 314 -26.98 13.84 -1.88
CA LEU A 314 -27.00 15.23 -2.35
C LEU A 314 -26.75 15.36 -3.86
N ARG A 315 -27.43 16.32 -4.50
CA ARG A 315 -27.23 16.72 -5.90
C ARG A 315 -25.75 17.11 -6.09
N PRO A 316 -24.99 16.41 -6.96
CA PRO A 316 -23.52 16.51 -6.97
C PRO A 316 -22.99 17.76 -7.69
N PRO A 317 -21.74 18.19 -7.43
CA PRO A 317 -21.16 19.42 -7.98
C PRO A 317 -21.26 19.58 -9.50
N GLY A 318 -21.14 18.50 -10.27
CA GLY A 318 -21.32 18.52 -11.73
C GLY A 318 -22.76 18.83 -12.18
N GLU A 319 -23.78 18.44 -11.40
CA GLU A 319 -25.19 18.82 -11.64
C GLU A 319 -25.50 20.25 -11.17
N ILE A 320 -24.71 20.78 -10.23
CA ILE A 320 -24.77 22.20 -9.81
C ILE A 320 -24.03 23.10 -10.83
N GLY A 321 -23.06 22.54 -11.55
CA GLY A 321 -22.32 23.20 -12.63
C GLY A 321 -20.89 23.65 -12.29
N ALA A 322 -20.30 23.17 -11.18
CA ALA A 322 -18.92 23.53 -10.83
C ALA A 322 -17.88 23.02 -11.83
N ASP A 323 -16.79 23.75 -12.00
CA ASP A 323 -15.68 23.37 -12.88
C ASP A 323 -14.80 22.28 -12.26
N ILE A 324 -14.63 22.30 -10.94
CA ILE A 324 -13.74 21.43 -10.18
C ILE A 324 -14.46 20.99 -8.89
N ALA A 325 -14.33 19.71 -8.52
CA ALA A 325 -14.66 19.20 -7.19
C ALA A 325 -13.41 18.61 -6.51
N VAL A 326 -13.26 18.88 -5.22
CA VAL A 326 -12.16 18.37 -4.36
C VAL A 326 -12.71 17.83 -3.05
N GLY A 327 -11.93 17.03 -2.32
CA GLY A 327 -12.31 16.53 -1.00
C GLY A 327 -11.46 15.35 -0.55
N SER A 328 -11.75 14.85 0.65
CA SER A 328 -11.17 13.62 1.19
C SER A 328 -12.01 12.38 0.85
N ALA A 329 -11.36 11.25 0.51
CA ALA A 329 -12.00 9.94 0.44
C ALA A 329 -11.89 9.13 1.76
N GLN A 330 -11.43 9.74 2.86
CA GLN A 330 -11.13 9.07 4.14
C GLN A 330 -12.27 8.20 4.67
N ARG A 331 -13.50 8.74 4.72
CA ARG A 331 -14.65 8.05 5.33
C ARG A 331 -15.19 6.86 4.52
N PHE A 332 -14.57 6.52 3.38
CA PHE A 332 -14.79 5.27 2.67
C PHE A 332 -13.78 4.23 3.14
N GLY A 333 -13.90 3.78 4.39
CA GLY A 333 -13.12 2.66 4.92
C GLY A 333 -11.62 2.92 5.12
N VAL A 334 -11.18 4.15 5.39
CA VAL A 334 -9.80 4.47 5.79
C VAL A 334 -9.78 5.07 7.21
N PRO A 335 -8.93 4.61 8.15
CA PRO A 335 -8.91 5.14 9.52
C PRO A 335 -8.58 6.64 9.59
N MET A 336 -9.10 7.36 10.58
CA MET A 336 -8.81 8.80 10.76
C MET A 336 -7.31 9.09 11.01
N GLY A 337 -6.59 8.15 11.62
CA GLY A 337 -5.12 8.11 11.65
C GLY A 337 -4.43 9.32 12.27
N TYR A 338 -5.11 10.05 13.15
CA TYR A 338 -4.68 11.34 13.70
C TYR A 338 -4.25 12.37 12.63
N GLY A 339 -4.82 12.26 11.42
CA GLY A 339 -4.58 13.20 10.31
C GLY A 339 -4.40 12.57 8.93
N GLY A 340 -3.97 11.31 8.88
CA GLY A 340 -3.71 10.61 7.62
C GLY A 340 -2.92 9.31 7.81
N PRO A 341 -2.61 8.58 6.73
CA PRO A 341 -2.77 9.02 5.34
C PRO A 341 -4.19 8.80 4.77
N HIS A 342 -4.65 9.70 3.91
CA HIS A 342 -5.94 9.63 3.22
C HIS A 342 -5.80 10.07 1.77
N ALA A 343 -6.49 9.42 0.84
CA ALA A 343 -6.50 9.85 -0.55
C ALA A 343 -7.51 10.99 -0.78
N ALA A 344 -7.00 12.19 -1.04
CA ALA A 344 -7.82 13.29 -1.52
C ALA A 344 -8.00 13.22 -3.04
N PHE A 345 -9.11 13.74 -3.55
CA PHE A 345 -9.44 13.74 -4.98
C PHE A 345 -9.46 15.14 -5.59
N LEU A 346 -9.25 15.22 -6.91
CA LEU A 346 -9.63 16.36 -7.73
C LEU A 346 -10.31 15.85 -9.01
N ALA A 347 -11.58 16.22 -9.20
CA ALA A 347 -12.39 15.87 -10.36
C ALA A 347 -12.80 17.12 -11.14
N THR A 348 -12.92 17.02 -12.47
CA THR A 348 -13.10 18.17 -13.37
C THR A 348 -13.50 17.77 -14.80
N SER A 349 -13.67 18.76 -15.68
CA SER A 349 -13.91 18.58 -17.13
C SER A 349 -12.69 18.01 -17.88
N GLN A 350 -12.95 17.18 -18.89
CA GLN A 350 -11.91 16.70 -19.82
C GLN A 350 -11.20 17.80 -20.62
N GLU A 351 -11.75 19.03 -20.67
CA GLU A 351 -11.07 20.19 -21.26
C GLU A 351 -9.74 20.48 -20.54
N TYR A 352 -9.76 20.48 -19.20
CA TYR A 352 -8.63 20.90 -18.38
C TYR A 352 -7.64 19.77 -18.08
N LYS A 353 -7.76 18.61 -18.74
CA LYS A 353 -6.90 17.41 -18.55
C LYS A 353 -5.39 17.67 -18.67
N ARG A 354 -4.98 18.78 -19.32
CA ARG A 354 -3.57 19.21 -19.44
C ARG A 354 -3.06 20.04 -18.25
N LEU A 355 -3.94 20.50 -17.37
CA LEU A 355 -3.64 21.27 -16.16
C LEU A 355 -3.85 20.46 -14.87
N MET A 356 -4.51 19.29 -14.97
CA MET A 356 -4.72 18.35 -13.86
C MET A 356 -3.41 18.06 -13.07
N PRO A 357 -3.39 18.22 -11.74
CA PRO A 357 -2.28 17.81 -10.87
C PRO A 357 -2.29 16.30 -10.58
N GLY A 358 -1.12 15.74 -10.27
CA GLY A 358 -0.98 14.33 -9.88
C GLY A 358 -1.08 13.32 -11.04
N ARG A 359 -1.07 12.03 -10.70
CA ARG A 359 -1.22 10.94 -11.68
C ARG A 359 -2.64 10.86 -12.22
N ILE A 360 -2.79 10.33 -13.42
CA ILE A 360 -4.09 9.92 -13.99
C ILE A 360 -3.87 8.51 -14.55
N ILE A 361 -4.79 7.57 -14.31
CA ILE A 361 -4.81 6.28 -15.00
C ILE A 361 -5.70 6.38 -16.23
N GLY A 362 -5.24 5.81 -17.34
CA GLY A 362 -5.99 5.75 -18.58
C GLY A 362 -5.92 4.38 -19.25
N VAL A 363 -6.95 4.08 -20.03
CA VAL A 363 -7.01 2.89 -20.90
C VAL A 363 -6.20 3.15 -22.17
N SER A 364 -5.41 2.16 -22.58
CA SER A 364 -4.71 2.07 -23.85
C SER A 364 -4.87 0.65 -24.42
N VAL A 365 -4.04 0.28 -25.40
CA VAL A 365 -3.91 -1.10 -25.91
C VAL A 365 -2.50 -1.65 -25.67
N ASP A 366 -2.36 -2.96 -25.61
CA ASP A 366 -1.09 -3.66 -25.70
C ASP A 366 -0.68 -3.94 -27.16
N SER A 367 0.54 -4.42 -27.38
CA SER A 367 1.06 -4.76 -28.71
C SER A 367 0.38 -5.97 -29.37
N SER A 368 -0.62 -6.59 -28.73
CA SER A 368 -1.54 -7.58 -29.33
C SER A 368 -2.94 -6.99 -29.61
N GLY A 369 -3.14 -5.69 -29.40
CA GLY A 369 -4.39 -4.97 -29.61
C GLY A 369 -5.41 -5.11 -28.48
N LYS A 370 -5.04 -5.70 -27.33
CA LYS A 370 -5.95 -5.89 -26.19
C LYS A 370 -5.95 -4.67 -25.27
N PRO A 371 -7.05 -4.33 -24.59
CA PRO A 371 -7.06 -3.25 -23.61
C PRO A 371 -6.02 -3.46 -22.50
N ALA A 372 -5.27 -2.41 -22.18
CA ALA A 372 -4.27 -2.38 -21.11
C ALA A 372 -4.25 -1.01 -20.44
N LEU A 373 -3.97 -0.95 -19.14
CA LEU A 373 -3.97 0.29 -18.36
C LEU A 373 -2.57 0.89 -18.25
N ARG A 374 -2.44 2.22 -18.19
CA ARG A 374 -1.19 2.93 -17.85
C ARG A 374 -1.44 4.27 -17.14
N MET A 375 -0.40 4.84 -16.54
CA MET A 375 -0.43 6.25 -16.10
C MET A 375 -0.45 7.16 -17.34
N ALA A 376 -1.53 7.92 -17.55
CA ALA A 376 -1.76 8.75 -18.73
C ALA A 376 -1.30 10.21 -18.56
N MET A 377 -1.00 10.86 -19.68
CA MET A 377 -0.61 12.27 -19.78
C MET A 377 0.57 12.65 -18.85
N GLN A 378 1.55 11.75 -18.67
CA GLN A 378 2.68 11.91 -17.73
C GLN A 378 3.52 13.17 -18.00
N THR A 379 3.47 13.74 -19.20
CA THR A 379 4.13 15.01 -19.55
C THR A 379 3.64 16.22 -18.76
N ARG A 380 2.62 16.10 -17.90
CA ARG A 380 2.23 17.11 -16.91
C ARG A 380 3.13 17.11 -15.67
N GLU A 381 3.76 15.99 -15.36
CA GLU A 381 4.32 15.67 -14.05
C GLU A 381 5.79 16.14 -13.91
N GLN A 382 6.22 16.30 -12.66
CA GLN A 382 7.51 16.87 -12.26
C GLN A 382 8.73 16.23 -12.98
N HIS A 383 8.69 14.91 -13.19
CA HIS A 383 9.82 14.14 -13.73
C HIS A 383 10.07 14.40 -15.22
N ILE A 384 9.11 14.99 -15.94
CA ILE A 384 9.26 15.41 -17.35
C ILE A 384 9.35 16.94 -17.47
N ARG A 385 8.49 17.70 -16.76
CA ARG A 385 8.38 19.16 -16.96
C ARG A 385 9.02 20.05 -15.91
N ARG A 386 9.57 19.51 -14.82
CA ARG A 386 10.34 20.27 -13.81
C ARG A 386 9.59 21.53 -13.35
N ASP A 387 10.18 22.70 -13.48
CA ASP A 387 9.61 24.04 -13.20
C ASP A 387 8.28 24.34 -13.92
N LYS A 388 7.95 23.59 -14.98
CA LYS A 388 6.77 23.77 -15.82
C LYS A 388 5.72 22.65 -15.63
N ALA A 389 5.87 21.82 -14.61
CA ALA A 389 4.88 20.81 -14.25
C ALA A 389 3.56 21.45 -13.76
N THR A 390 2.47 20.67 -13.68
CA THR A 390 1.18 21.16 -13.14
C THR A 390 1.17 21.25 -11.61
N SER A 391 2.03 20.50 -10.95
CA SER A 391 2.25 20.48 -9.49
C SER A 391 3.64 19.89 -9.21
N ASN A 392 4.17 20.10 -8.00
CA ASN A 392 5.37 19.42 -7.52
C ASN A 392 5.11 18.00 -6.99
N ILE A 393 3.85 17.54 -6.90
CA ILE A 393 3.51 16.22 -6.34
C ILE A 393 4.23 15.06 -7.06
N CYS A 394 4.75 14.12 -6.27
CA CYS A 394 5.41 12.91 -6.76
C CYS A 394 4.83 11.66 -6.07
N THR A 395 5.21 11.38 -4.82
CA THR A 395 4.46 10.46 -3.96
C THR A 395 3.07 11.05 -3.71
N ALA A 396 2.02 10.23 -3.77
CA ALA A 396 0.63 10.62 -3.51
C ALA A 396 0.05 9.70 -2.42
N GLN A 397 -1.18 9.18 -2.57
CA GLN A 397 -1.88 8.38 -1.55
C GLN A 397 -2.49 7.10 -2.16
N ALA A 398 -1.76 6.46 -3.07
CA ALA A 398 -2.26 5.37 -3.93
C ALA A 398 -2.87 4.16 -3.18
N LEU A 399 -2.23 3.69 -2.09
CA LEU A 399 -2.75 2.59 -1.27
C LEU A 399 -4.14 2.91 -0.68
N LEU A 400 -4.35 4.16 -0.28
CA LEU A 400 -5.57 4.62 0.39
C LEU A 400 -6.67 4.93 -0.63
N ALA A 401 -6.29 5.34 -1.85
CA ALA A 401 -7.20 5.41 -2.99
C ALA A 401 -7.70 4.01 -3.36
N ASN A 402 -6.84 3.00 -3.28
CA ASN A 402 -7.24 1.60 -3.47
C ASN A 402 -8.16 1.10 -2.34
N MET A 403 -7.90 1.44 -1.07
CA MET A 403 -8.83 1.13 0.03
C MET A 403 -10.22 1.74 -0.19
N ALA A 404 -10.31 3.03 -0.52
CA ALA A 404 -11.58 3.71 -0.78
C ALA A 404 -12.32 3.13 -2.00
N ALA A 405 -11.59 2.77 -3.07
CA ALA A 405 -12.18 2.08 -4.21
C ALA A 405 -12.73 0.69 -3.85
N MET A 406 -12.02 -0.07 -3.01
CA MET A 406 -12.47 -1.40 -2.57
C MET A 406 -13.65 -1.30 -1.58
N TYR A 407 -13.74 -0.25 -0.77
CA TYR A 407 -14.92 0.04 0.05
C TYR A 407 -16.15 0.29 -0.83
N ALA A 408 -16.04 1.15 -1.86
CA ALA A 408 -17.12 1.37 -2.81
C ALA A 408 -17.49 0.13 -3.66
N VAL A 409 -16.51 -0.74 -3.98
CA VAL A 409 -16.74 -2.03 -4.63
C VAL A 409 -17.48 -3.03 -3.73
N TYR A 410 -17.17 -3.04 -2.43
CA TYR A 410 -17.76 -3.95 -1.45
C TYR A 410 -19.19 -3.56 -1.05
N HIS A 411 -19.46 -2.27 -0.87
CA HIS A 411 -20.78 -1.77 -0.48
C HIS A 411 -21.72 -1.52 -1.67
N GLY A 412 -21.20 -1.20 -2.85
CA GLY A 412 -22.00 -0.78 -4.00
C GLY A 412 -22.81 0.50 -3.78
N PRO A 413 -23.58 0.95 -4.78
CA PRO A 413 -24.37 2.18 -4.64
C PRO A 413 -25.44 2.06 -3.54
N GLU A 414 -26.12 0.92 -3.40
CA GLU A 414 -27.14 0.70 -2.38
C GLU A 414 -26.57 0.68 -0.95
N GLY A 415 -25.41 0.03 -0.74
CA GLY A 415 -24.78 -0.04 0.57
C GLY A 415 -24.27 1.32 1.04
N LEU A 416 -23.60 2.06 0.15
CA LEU A 416 -23.17 3.43 0.43
C LEU A 416 -24.37 4.35 0.74
N LYS A 417 -25.47 4.21 -0.01
CA LYS A 417 -26.71 4.96 0.24
C LYS A 417 -27.34 4.60 1.60
N ALA A 418 -27.37 3.33 1.96
CA ALA A 418 -27.88 2.88 3.26
C ALA A 418 -27.03 3.39 4.44
N ILE A 419 -25.70 3.46 4.27
CA ILE A 419 -24.79 4.07 5.25
C ILE A 419 -25.10 5.57 5.38
N ALA A 420 -25.18 6.29 4.27
CA ALA A 420 -25.48 7.73 4.26
C ALA A 420 -26.85 8.07 4.86
N ASP A 421 -27.90 7.31 4.53
CA ASP A 421 -29.24 7.51 5.06
C ASP A 421 -29.31 7.21 6.57
N ARG A 422 -28.56 6.22 7.05
CA ARG A 422 -28.41 5.93 8.48
C ARG A 422 -27.68 7.06 9.21
N VAL A 423 -26.60 7.60 8.65
CA VAL A 423 -25.86 8.74 9.23
C VAL A 423 -26.74 9.99 9.28
N HIS A 424 -27.41 10.34 8.17
CA HIS A 424 -28.36 11.46 8.11
C HIS A 424 -29.54 11.27 9.08
N GLY A 425 -30.07 10.04 9.19
CA GLY A 425 -31.14 9.69 10.13
C GLY A 425 -30.73 9.86 11.60
N LEU A 426 -29.50 9.51 11.97
CA LEU A 426 -28.96 9.74 13.32
C LEU A 426 -28.80 11.24 13.61
N ALA A 427 -28.25 12.01 12.67
CA ALA A 427 -28.15 13.47 12.78
C ALA A 427 -29.52 14.16 12.90
N GLY A 428 -30.51 13.71 12.10
CA GLY A 428 -31.89 14.19 12.17
C GLY A 428 -32.59 13.82 13.49
N THR A 429 -32.35 12.61 14.00
CA THR A 429 -32.86 12.16 15.31
C THR A 429 -32.28 13.02 16.43
N PHE A 430 -30.98 13.31 16.38
CA PHE A 430 -30.33 14.22 17.31
C PHE A 430 -30.91 15.63 17.24
N ALA A 431 -31.04 16.20 16.04
CA ALA A 431 -31.62 17.53 15.83
C ALA A 431 -33.07 17.64 16.34
N GLN A 432 -33.89 16.62 16.13
CA GLN A 432 -35.27 16.55 16.65
C GLN A 432 -35.28 16.48 18.19
N GLY A 433 -34.33 15.77 18.81
CA GLY A 433 -34.31 15.54 20.25
C GLY A 433 -33.88 16.71 21.15
N LEU A 434 -32.73 17.35 21.01
CA LEU A 434 -32.64 18.59 20.23
C LEU A 434 -33.80 19.56 20.50
N LYS A 435 -34.60 19.80 19.47
CA LYS A 435 -35.78 20.67 19.52
C LYS A 435 -36.80 20.25 20.61
N LYS A 436 -36.87 18.96 20.97
CA LYS A 436 -37.74 18.40 22.01
C LYS A 436 -37.27 18.67 23.46
N LEU A 437 -35.96 18.86 23.70
CA LEU A 437 -35.43 19.32 24.99
C LEU A 437 -35.78 20.80 25.24
N GLY A 438 -35.80 21.63 24.19
CA GLY A 438 -36.09 23.07 24.29
C GLY A 438 -35.03 23.90 25.02
N THR A 439 -33.89 23.31 25.40
CA THR A 439 -32.79 23.97 26.13
C THR A 439 -31.79 24.71 25.24
N VAL A 440 -31.83 24.48 23.93
CA VAL A 440 -30.83 24.89 22.94
C VAL A 440 -31.49 25.23 21.60
N THR A 441 -30.82 25.97 20.73
CA THR A 441 -31.33 26.31 19.38
C THR A 441 -30.54 25.56 18.31
N VAL A 442 -31.20 24.63 17.62
CA VAL A 442 -30.63 23.91 16.46
C VAL A 442 -30.70 24.78 15.21
N GLN A 443 -29.84 24.54 14.22
CA GLN A 443 -29.96 25.19 12.90
C GLN A 443 -31.32 24.91 12.22
N GLU A 444 -31.79 25.88 11.45
CA GLU A 444 -32.93 25.74 10.54
C GLU A 444 -32.51 25.56 9.07
N LEU A 445 -31.22 25.70 8.75
CA LEU A 445 -30.69 25.35 7.44
C LEU A 445 -30.62 23.81 7.26
N PRO A 446 -30.88 23.27 6.06
CA PRO A 446 -30.64 21.88 5.72
C PRO A 446 -29.25 21.38 6.11
N PHE A 447 -29.12 20.09 6.43
CA PHE A 447 -27.83 19.46 6.73
C PHE A 447 -27.78 18.01 6.24
N PHE A 448 -26.57 17.48 6.05
CA PHE A 448 -26.36 16.05 5.83
C PHE A 448 -26.14 15.32 7.15
N ASP A 449 -24.92 15.37 7.69
CA ASP A 449 -24.52 14.62 8.89
C ASP A 449 -24.11 15.51 10.07
N THR A 450 -23.93 16.82 9.86
CA THR A 450 -23.34 17.73 10.84
C THR A 450 -24.39 18.74 11.28
N VAL A 451 -24.58 18.88 12.59
CA VAL A 451 -25.64 19.70 13.18
C VAL A 451 -25.04 20.82 14.02
N LYS A 452 -25.20 22.07 13.57
CA LYS A 452 -24.91 23.28 14.34
C LYS A 452 -25.98 23.53 15.41
N VAL A 453 -25.52 23.80 16.63
CA VAL A 453 -26.35 24.03 17.82
C VAL A 453 -25.81 25.26 18.55
N LYS A 454 -26.70 26.22 18.82
CA LYS A 454 -26.44 27.33 19.74
C LYS A 454 -26.84 26.96 21.17
N VAL A 455 -25.92 27.22 22.10
CA VAL A 455 -25.97 26.88 23.52
C VAL A 455 -25.56 28.09 24.36
N ALA A 456 -25.84 28.07 25.67
CA ALA A 456 -25.48 29.17 26.56
C ALA A 456 -23.96 29.23 26.87
N ASP A 457 -23.28 28.09 26.87
CA ASP A 457 -21.83 27.95 27.06
C ASP A 457 -21.37 26.68 26.30
N ALA A 458 -20.57 26.86 25.25
CA ALA A 458 -20.06 25.75 24.44
C ALA A 458 -18.97 24.94 25.16
N ASN A 459 -18.18 25.57 26.04
CA ASN A 459 -17.12 24.89 26.78
C ASN A 459 -17.72 23.97 27.86
N ALA A 460 -18.78 24.40 28.54
CA ALA A 460 -19.48 23.57 29.52
C ALA A 460 -20.07 22.30 28.89
N ILE A 461 -20.66 22.39 27.69
CA ILE A 461 -21.22 21.25 26.97
C ILE A 461 -20.09 20.34 26.44
N ALA A 462 -19.00 20.89 25.90
CA ALA A 462 -17.84 20.10 25.47
C ALA A 462 -17.16 19.36 26.65
N GLN A 463 -17.03 20.00 27.82
CA GLN A 463 -16.51 19.36 29.03
C GLN A 463 -17.42 18.22 29.52
N GLU A 464 -18.75 18.36 29.41
CA GLU A 464 -19.68 17.27 29.70
C GLU A 464 -19.58 16.15 28.65
N ALA A 465 -19.36 16.46 27.37
CA ALA A 465 -19.08 15.45 26.35
C ALA A 465 -17.83 14.62 26.69
N CYS A 466 -16.73 15.27 27.08
CA CYS A 466 -15.49 14.56 27.46
C CYS A 466 -15.68 13.65 28.69
N LYS A 467 -16.54 14.01 29.65
CA LYS A 467 -16.92 13.14 30.78
C LYS A 467 -17.71 11.89 30.37
N ASN A 468 -18.27 11.88 29.16
CA ASN A 468 -18.97 10.75 28.55
C ASN A 468 -18.16 10.14 27.39
N GLU A 469 -16.84 10.38 27.35
CA GLU A 469 -15.87 9.88 26.36
C GLU A 469 -16.16 10.31 24.90
N MET A 470 -16.70 11.53 24.76
CA MET A 470 -17.04 12.15 23.48
C MET A 470 -16.28 13.47 23.26
N ASN A 471 -15.89 13.74 22.01
CA ASN A 471 -15.37 15.03 21.57
C ASN A 471 -16.38 15.71 20.65
N LEU A 472 -16.62 17.02 20.85
CA LEU A 472 -17.48 17.87 20.01
C LEU A 472 -16.65 19.05 19.47
N ARG A 473 -17.03 19.62 18.33
CA ARG A 473 -16.39 20.86 17.85
C ARG A 473 -17.03 22.08 18.52
N VAL A 474 -16.26 22.77 19.36
CA VAL A 474 -16.54 24.15 19.76
C VAL A 474 -16.18 25.07 18.60
N VAL A 475 -17.12 25.90 18.14
CA VAL A 475 -16.90 26.87 17.05
C VAL A 475 -16.69 28.28 17.61
N ASP A 476 -17.52 28.66 18.58
CA ASP A 476 -17.38 29.89 19.37
C ASP A 476 -17.92 29.64 20.79
N ALA A 477 -17.88 30.65 21.67
CA ALA A 477 -18.32 30.53 23.06
C ALA A 477 -19.78 30.04 23.25
N THR A 478 -20.61 30.15 22.21
CA THR A 478 -22.04 29.82 22.18
C THR A 478 -22.43 28.82 21.09
N THR A 479 -21.50 28.38 20.23
CA THR A 479 -21.79 27.48 19.09
C THR A 479 -21.00 26.19 19.17
N ILE A 480 -21.70 25.06 19.03
CA ILE A 480 -21.13 23.73 18.80
C ILE A 480 -21.63 23.18 17.46
N THR A 481 -20.80 22.36 16.80
CA THR A 481 -21.28 21.45 15.75
C THR A 481 -21.03 20.00 16.15
N VAL A 482 -22.00 19.13 15.85
CA VAL A 482 -21.91 17.68 16.11
C VAL A 482 -21.99 16.95 14.78
N ALA A 483 -20.87 16.36 14.35
CA ALA A 483 -20.74 15.65 13.08
C ALA A 483 -20.94 14.14 13.26
N PHE A 484 -21.96 13.58 12.62
CA PHE A 484 -22.32 12.17 12.71
C PHE A 484 -21.56 11.31 11.70
N ASP A 485 -21.30 10.06 12.05
CA ASP A 485 -20.51 9.15 11.21
C ASP A 485 -21.07 7.72 11.17
N GLU A 486 -20.52 6.91 10.26
CA GLU A 486 -20.93 5.52 10.03
C GLU A 486 -20.93 4.70 11.33
N THR A 487 -19.95 4.94 12.21
CA THR A 487 -19.78 4.19 13.46
C THR A 487 -20.74 4.61 14.57
N THR A 488 -21.48 5.71 14.39
CA THR A 488 -22.37 6.27 15.42
C THR A 488 -23.56 5.35 15.70
N THR A 489 -23.97 5.25 16.96
CA THR A 489 -25.07 4.38 17.41
C THR A 489 -26.23 5.17 18.03
N LEU A 490 -27.38 4.53 18.26
CA LEU A 490 -28.50 5.13 19.00
C LEU A 490 -28.12 5.45 20.45
N GLU A 491 -27.30 4.60 21.08
CA GLU A 491 -26.79 4.84 22.45
C GLU A 491 -25.89 6.09 22.50
N ASP A 492 -25.14 6.36 21.41
CA ASP A 492 -24.36 7.59 21.30
C ASP A 492 -25.26 8.83 21.19
N VAL A 493 -26.37 8.74 20.44
CA VAL A 493 -27.37 9.83 20.37
C VAL A 493 -28.01 10.07 21.75
N ASP A 494 -28.30 9.02 22.52
CA ASP A 494 -28.85 9.13 23.89
C ASP A 494 -27.84 9.75 24.87
N LYS A 495 -26.54 9.41 24.76
CA LYS A 495 -25.46 10.10 25.49
C LYS A 495 -25.38 11.57 25.10
N LEU A 496 -25.50 11.91 23.81
CA LEU A 496 -25.53 13.30 23.36
C LEU A 496 -26.74 14.06 23.91
N PHE A 497 -27.94 13.46 23.98
CA PHE A 497 -29.09 14.10 24.65
C PHE A 497 -28.82 14.40 26.13
N LYS A 498 -28.20 13.46 26.87
CA LYS A 498 -27.77 13.68 28.25
C LYS A 498 -26.73 14.82 28.36
N VAL A 499 -25.75 14.87 27.46
CA VAL A 499 -24.70 15.92 27.40
C VAL A 499 -25.34 17.30 27.19
N PHE A 500 -26.22 17.45 26.20
CA PHE A 500 -26.92 18.72 25.93
C PHE A 500 -28.02 19.06 26.97
N ASN A 501 -28.36 18.14 27.87
CA ASN A 501 -29.17 18.37 29.08
C ASN A 501 -28.29 18.63 30.33
N GLY A 502 -27.00 18.90 30.16
CA GLY A 502 -26.07 19.20 31.26
C GLY A 502 -25.81 18.00 32.18
N GLY A 503 -25.64 16.81 31.59
CA GLY A 503 -25.38 15.56 32.29
C GLY A 503 -26.61 14.87 32.88
N LYS A 504 -27.79 15.50 32.80
CA LYS A 504 -29.05 15.01 33.39
C LYS A 504 -29.74 13.98 32.48
N PRO A 505 -30.44 12.98 33.05
CA PRO A 505 -31.22 12.02 32.26
C PRO A 505 -32.35 12.71 31.48
N VAL A 506 -32.71 12.12 30.34
CA VAL A 506 -33.76 12.58 29.43
C VAL A 506 -34.89 11.54 29.42
N ASN A 507 -36.12 11.96 29.17
CA ASN A 507 -37.34 11.13 29.28
C ASN A 507 -37.79 10.50 27.95
N PHE A 508 -36.92 10.48 26.94
CA PHE A 508 -37.11 9.84 25.64
C PHE A 508 -35.77 9.30 25.15
N THR A 509 -35.79 8.39 24.17
CA THR A 509 -34.60 7.81 23.53
C THR A 509 -34.55 8.12 22.03
N ALA A 510 -33.38 8.02 21.42
CA ALA A 510 -33.18 8.14 19.98
C ALA A 510 -34.07 7.18 19.19
N GLU A 511 -34.18 5.92 19.62
CA GLU A 511 -35.10 4.93 19.03
C GLU A 511 -36.57 5.41 19.06
N SER A 512 -37.00 6.01 20.16
CA SER A 512 -38.37 6.55 20.28
C SER A 512 -38.63 7.79 19.43
N LEU A 513 -37.58 8.51 19.01
CA LEU A 513 -37.68 9.72 18.18
C LEU A 513 -37.48 9.48 16.70
N ALA A 514 -36.74 8.44 16.29
CA ALA A 514 -36.46 8.17 14.88
C ALA A 514 -37.72 8.13 13.97
N PRO A 515 -38.89 7.62 14.40
CA PRO A 515 -40.14 7.69 13.61
C PRO A 515 -40.74 9.10 13.46
N GLU A 516 -40.31 10.09 14.26
CA GLU A 516 -40.72 11.49 14.12
C GLU A 516 -39.86 12.27 13.10
N VAL A 517 -38.76 11.68 12.63
CA VAL A 517 -37.76 12.36 11.78
C VAL A 517 -38.18 12.37 10.32
N SER A 518 -38.15 13.56 9.72
CA SER A 518 -38.16 13.76 8.27
C SER A 518 -36.80 14.29 7.83
N SER A 519 -36.41 14.02 6.57
CA SER A 519 -35.14 14.55 6.03
C SER A 519 -35.18 16.08 5.97
N SER A 520 -34.10 16.72 6.42
CA SER A 520 -33.94 18.18 6.35
C SER A 520 -33.51 18.66 4.95
N ILE A 521 -33.26 17.76 3.99
CA ILE A 521 -32.72 18.08 2.66
C ILE A 521 -33.87 18.41 1.68
N PRO A 522 -33.91 19.63 1.10
CA PRO A 522 -34.93 20.02 0.11
C PRO A 522 -34.89 19.17 -1.17
N SER A 523 -36.06 18.95 -1.80
CA SER A 523 -36.20 18.11 -3.00
C SER A 523 -35.53 18.67 -4.28
N SER A 524 -35.02 19.90 -4.24
CA SER A 524 -34.10 20.47 -5.24
C SER A 524 -32.64 20.04 -5.07
N LEU A 525 -32.26 19.64 -3.86
CA LEU A 525 -30.91 19.28 -3.43
C LEU A 525 -30.72 17.77 -3.20
N VAL A 526 -31.80 16.98 -3.19
CA VAL A 526 -31.72 15.51 -3.21
C VAL A 526 -31.23 15.01 -4.57
N ARG A 527 -30.25 14.09 -4.55
CA ARG A 527 -29.69 13.42 -5.73
C ARG A 527 -30.73 12.63 -6.52
N LYS A 528 -30.66 12.70 -7.85
CA LYS A 528 -31.54 11.95 -8.77
C LYS A 528 -30.77 11.15 -9.83
N SER A 529 -29.48 11.43 -10.04
CA SER A 529 -28.60 10.64 -10.90
C SER A 529 -28.15 9.34 -10.22
N PRO A 530 -28.04 8.23 -10.96
CA PRO A 530 -27.37 7.03 -10.49
C PRO A 530 -25.84 7.26 -10.40
N TYR A 531 -25.15 6.34 -9.74
CA TYR A 531 -23.70 6.30 -9.57
C TYR A 531 -23.27 4.84 -9.39
N LEU A 532 -21.98 4.56 -9.60
CA LEU A 532 -21.39 3.23 -9.48
C LEU A 532 -22.10 2.17 -10.35
N THR A 533 -22.59 2.59 -11.52
CA THR A 533 -23.39 1.75 -12.42
C THR A 533 -22.61 0.68 -13.17
N HIS A 534 -21.27 0.73 -13.10
CA HIS A 534 -20.41 -0.28 -13.69
C HIS A 534 -20.46 -1.60 -12.88
N PRO A 535 -20.52 -2.80 -13.51
CA PRO A 535 -20.69 -4.07 -12.80
C PRO A 535 -19.67 -4.34 -11.68
N ILE A 536 -18.47 -3.76 -11.75
CA ILE A 536 -17.42 -3.92 -10.73
C ILE A 536 -17.89 -3.51 -9.31
N PHE A 537 -18.78 -2.53 -9.20
CA PHE A 537 -19.35 -2.08 -7.92
C PHE A 537 -20.61 -2.87 -7.51
N ASN A 538 -20.95 -3.92 -8.27
CA ASN A 538 -22.21 -4.68 -8.19
C ASN A 538 -21.98 -6.20 -8.24
N MET A 539 -20.73 -6.66 -8.15
CA MET A 539 -20.30 -8.07 -8.33
C MET A 539 -19.47 -8.64 -7.17
N TYR A 540 -19.05 -7.82 -6.20
CA TYR A 540 -18.07 -8.22 -5.17
C TYR A 540 -18.54 -7.87 -3.75
N HIS A 541 -19.85 -8.02 -3.49
CA HIS A 541 -20.49 -7.66 -2.22
C HIS A 541 -20.36 -8.73 -1.12
N THR A 542 -20.03 -9.98 -1.46
CA THR A 542 -19.71 -10.99 -0.44
C THR A 542 -18.22 -10.93 -0.09
N GLU A 543 -17.88 -11.23 1.17
CA GLU A 543 -16.48 -11.20 1.63
C GLU A 543 -15.59 -12.15 0.81
N HIS A 544 -16.12 -13.31 0.40
CA HIS A 544 -15.39 -14.29 -0.39
C HIS A 544 -15.13 -13.82 -1.84
N GLU A 545 -16.09 -13.12 -2.45
CA GLU A 545 -15.92 -12.53 -3.77
C GLU A 545 -14.96 -11.34 -3.76
N LEU A 546 -15.01 -10.46 -2.74
CA LEU A 546 -14.03 -9.38 -2.59
C LEU A 546 -12.62 -9.94 -2.34
N LEU A 547 -12.49 -10.97 -1.50
CA LEU A 547 -11.20 -11.66 -1.26
C LEU A 547 -10.62 -12.21 -2.57
N ARG A 548 -11.46 -12.87 -3.39
CA ARG A 548 -11.07 -13.34 -4.73
C ARG A 548 -10.69 -12.18 -5.66
N TYR A 549 -11.37 -11.04 -5.58
CA TYR A 549 -11.04 -9.86 -6.40
C TYR A 549 -9.72 -9.22 -5.98
N LEU A 550 -9.49 -9.01 -4.68
CA LEU A 550 -8.22 -8.51 -4.13
C LEU A 550 -7.05 -9.41 -4.52
N TYR A 551 -7.20 -10.74 -4.42
CA TYR A 551 -6.19 -11.70 -4.86
C TYR A 551 -5.97 -11.68 -6.39
N LYS A 552 -7.04 -11.57 -7.18
CA LYS A 552 -6.97 -11.42 -8.65
C LYS A 552 -6.21 -10.15 -9.06
N LEU A 553 -6.30 -9.07 -8.28
CA LEU A 553 -5.54 -7.85 -8.55
C LEU A 553 -4.07 -7.98 -8.11
N GLN A 554 -3.79 -8.41 -6.88
CA GLN A 554 -2.40 -8.51 -6.38
C GLN A 554 -1.55 -9.47 -7.23
N SER A 555 -2.14 -10.52 -7.80
CA SER A 555 -1.44 -11.48 -8.67
C SER A 555 -1.06 -10.92 -10.06
N LYS A 556 -1.45 -9.67 -10.38
CA LYS A 556 -0.97 -8.93 -11.56
C LYS A 556 0.19 -7.98 -11.27
N ASP A 557 0.55 -7.82 -10.00
CA ASP A 557 1.44 -6.76 -9.51
C ASP A 557 2.74 -7.36 -8.96
N LEU A 558 3.88 -6.99 -9.57
CA LEU A 558 5.20 -7.34 -9.02
C LEU A 558 5.50 -6.40 -7.84
N SER A 559 5.87 -7.00 -6.71
CA SER A 559 6.14 -6.38 -5.40
C SER A 559 7.36 -7.03 -4.74
N LEU A 560 7.85 -6.50 -3.61
CA LEU A 560 8.98 -7.07 -2.86
C LEU A 560 8.69 -8.47 -2.27
N CYS A 561 7.45 -8.97 -2.36
CA CYS A 561 7.12 -10.37 -2.10
C CYS A 561 7.69 -11.35 -3.15
N HIS A 562 8.15 -10.85 -4.30
CA HIS A 562 8.49 -11.65 -5.47
C HIS A 562 10.00 -11.62 -5.78
N SER A 563 10.58 -10.42 -5.85
CA SER A 563 11.98 -10.18 -6.18
C SER A 563 12.36 -8.71 -5.89
N MET A 564 13.66 -8.42 -5.92
CA MET A 564 14.19 -7.05 -5.82
C MET A 564 13.57 -6.10 -6.85
N ILE A 565 13.25 -4.88 -6.41
CA ILE A 565 12.81 -3.77 -7.26
C ILE A 565 13.90 -2.68 -7.20
N PRO A 566 14.95 -2.71 -8.03
CA PRO A 566 16.14 -1.87 -7.85
C PRO A 566 15.97 -0.47 -8.45
N LEU A 567 14.89 0.23 -8.07
CA LEU A 567 14.56 1.58 -8.53
C LEU A 567 15.49 2.61 -7.88
N GLY A 568 16.41 3.20 -8.66
CA GLY A 568 17.24 4.34 -8.25
C GLY A 568 16.42 5.53 -7.71
N SER A 569 16.98 6.18 -6.69
CA SER A 569 16.38 7.19 -5.80
C SER A 569 14.98 6.83 -5.29
N CYS A 570 14.72 5.55 -5.01
CA CYS A 570 13.46 5.09 -4.43
C CYS A 570 13.63 4.26 -3.14
N THR A 571 14.83 3.76 -2.88
CA THR A 571 15.19 2.94 -1.70
C THR A 571 14.12 1.89 -1.37
N MET A 572 13.96 0.92 -2.25
CA MET A 572 13.00 -0.19 -2.12
C MET A 572 13.46 -1.24 -1.08
N LYS A 573 13.75 -0.78 0.15
CA LYS A 573 14.21 -1.61 1.27
C LYS A 573 13.06 -2.38 1.93
N LEU A 574 13.40 -3.25 2.89
CA LEU A 574 12.42 -3.94 3.72
C LEU A 574 11.46 -2.95 4.41
N ASN A 575 10.14 -3.20 4.30
CA ASN A 575 9.13 -2.68 5.22
C ASN A 575 8.78 -3.84 6.17
N ALA A 576 9.25 -3.83 7.41
CA ALA A 576 9.16 -5.01 8.26
C ALA A 576 7.79 -5.14 8.95
N THR A 577 7.31 -6.37 9.12
CA THR A 577 5.98 -6.65 9.69
C THR A 577 5.80 -6.01 11.08
N VAL A 578 6.84 -6.00 11.91
CA VAL A 578 6.83 -5.36 13.24
C VAL A 578 6.70 -3.83 13.17
N GLU A 579 7.25 -3.18 12.15
CA GLU A 579 7.11 -1.73 11.91
C GLU A 579 5.69 -1.38 11.42
N MET A 580 5.06 -2.31 10.69
CA MET A 580 3.70 -2.16 10.16
C MET A 580 2.59 -2.43 11.20
N MET A 581 2.84 -3.25 12.23
CA MET A 581 1.81 -3.61 13.23
C MET A 581 1.11 -2.42 13.91
N PRO A 582 1.80 -1.34 14.37
CA PRO A 582 1.15 -0.24 15.09
C PRO A 582 0.16 0.56 14.24
N VAL A 583 0.28 0.49 12.91
CA VAL A 583 -0.54 1.23 11.93
C VAL A 583 -2.00 0.77 11.97
N THR A 584 -2.29 -0.45 12.45
CA THR A 584 -3.65 -0.98 12.62
C THR A 584 -4.10 -1.09 14.09
N TYR A 585 -3.29 -0.60 15.05
CA TYR A 585 -3.69 -0.55 16.46
C TYR A 585 -4.80 0.51 16.66
N PRO A 586 -5.96 0.18 17.26
CA PRO A 586 -7.11 1.10 17.34
C PRO A 586 -6.81 2.47 17.97
N ASN A 587 -5.96 2.52 18.98
CA ASN A 587 -5.60 3.76 19.68
C ASN A 587 -4.57 4.63 18.93
N PHE A 588 -4.05 4.18 17.79
CA PHE A 588 -3.38 5.04 16.80
C PHE A 588 -4.31 5.33 15.63
N ALA A 589 -4.97 4.30 15.08
CA ALA A 589 -5.77 4.36 13.86
C ALA A 589 -7.08 5.17 14.00
N ASN A 590 -7.74 5.13 15.15
CA ASN A 590 -9.07 5.73 15.34
C ASN A 590 -9.03 7.10 16.03
N MET A 591 -7.84 7.70 16.20
CA MET A 591 -7.68 9.05 16.74
C MET A 591 -8.10 10.10 15.71
N HIS A 592 -8.92 11.07 16.10
CA HIS A 592 -9.30 12.23 15.28
C HIS A 592 -8.19 13.30 15.36
N PRO A 593 -7.71 13.89 14.24
CA PRO A 593 -6.57 14.82 14.23
C PRO A 593 -6.72 16.06 15.12
N PHE A 594 -7.96 16.50 15.38
CA PHE A 594 -8.26 17.67 16.20
C PHE A 594 -8.83 17.28 17.57
N ALA A 595 -8.66 16.03 18.00
CA ALA A 595 -8.90 15.64 19.38
C ALA A 595 -7.95 16.39 20.34
N PRO A 596 -8.40 16.75 21.55
CA PRO A 596 -7.56 17.35 22.59
C PRO A 596 -6.25 16.59 22.79
N THR A 597 -5.12 17.31 22.85
CA THR A 597 -3.76 16.72 22.82
C THR A 597 -3.45 15.86 24.04
N ASP A 598 -4.14 16.06 25.17
CA ASP A 598 -4.05 15.18 26.35
C ASP A 598 -4.62 13.77 26.08
N GLN A 599 -5.43 13.59 25.03
CA GLN A 599 -5.92 12.30 24.55
C GLN A 599 -4.91 11.60 23.62
N ALA A 600 -3.88 12.30 23.14
CA ALA A 600 -2.89 11.81 22.18
C ALA A 600 -1.47 11.63 22.81
N ALA A 601 -1.41 11.39 24.12
CA ALA A 601 -0.14 11.36 24.87
C ALA A 601 0.89 10.34 24.35
N GLY A 602 0.45 9.21 23.79
CA GLY A 602 1.32 8.21 23.16
C GLY A 602 1.80 8.60 21.77
N TYR A 603 1.02 9.38 21.02
CA TYR A 603 1.53 10.05 19.81
C TYR A 603 2.59 11.11 20.17
N HIS A 604 2.35 11.92 21.20
CA HIS A 604 3.27 12.97 21.61
C HIS A 604 4.62 12.44 22.13
N GLU A 605 4.65 11.42 23.01
CA GLU A 605 5.94 10.80 23.44
C GLU A 605 6.72 10.27 22.22
N MET A 606 6.02 9.67 21.26
CA MET A 606 6.64 9.18 20.02
C MET A 606 7.14 10.31 19.10
N PHE A 607 6.45 11.45 19.04
CA PHE A 607 6.87 12.60 18.25
C PHE A 607 8.12 13.28 18.85
N ASP A 608 8.19 13.37 20.18
CA ASP A 608 9.35 13.89 20.90
C ASP A 608 10.57 12.96 20.68
N ASP A 609 10.43 11.66 20.95
CA ASP A 609 11.50 10.67 20.72
C ASP A 609 11.95 10.64 19.24
N LEU A 610 11.01 10.63 18.28
CA LEU A 610 11.32 10.61 16.85
C LEU A 610 12.01 11.92 16.41
N GLY A 611 11.56 13.08 16.88
CA GLY A 611 12.18 14.37 16.58
C GLY A 611 13.63 14.44 17.05
N ASP A 612 13.90 14.01 18.29
CA ASP A 612 15.25 13.96 18.84
C ASP A 612 16.16 12.96 18.09
N LEU A 613 15.64 11.78 17.75
CA LEU A 613 16.36 10.78 16.95
C LEU A 613 16.70 11.29 15.54
N LEU A 614 15.74 11.93 14.85
CA LEU A 614 15.98 12.53 13.54
C LEU A 614 16.97 13.69 13.61
N CYS A 615 16.95 14.51 14.67
CA CYS A 615 17.99 15.52 14.94
C CYS A 615 19.39 14.89 15.06
N LYS A 616 19.54 13.77 15.79
CA LYS A 616 20.84 13.07 15.92
C LYS A 616 21.31 12.48 14.59
N ILE A 617 20.41 11.92 13.79
CA ILE A 617 20.73 11.34 12.47
C ILE A 617 21.21 12.40 11.47
N THR A 618 20.64 13.60 11.52
CA THR A 618 20.80 14.62 10.47
C THR A 618 21.65 15.83 10.85
N GLY A 619 21.96 16.03 12.13
CA GLY A 619 22.71 17.20 12.60
C GLY A 619 21.91 18.51 12.60
N PHE A 620 20.58 18.44 12.57
CA PHE A 620 19.68 19.59 12.73
C PHE A 620 19.27 19.82 14.19
N ASP A 621 18.69 21.00 14.45
CA ASP A 621 18.33 21.47 15.79
C ASP A 621 16.84 21.26 16.11
N SER A 622 15.99 21.05 15.09
CA SER A 622 14.54 20.82 15.24
C SER A 622 13.93 20.22 13.96
N PHE A 623 12.85 19.44 14.10
CA PHE A 623 12.07 18.86 13.00
C PHE A 623 10.59 19.25 13.01
N SER A 624 10.02 19.63 11.86
CA SER A 624 8.56 19.63 11.68
C SER A 624 8.10 18.34 11.00
N LEU A 625 7.13 17.67 11.63
CA LEU A 625 6.53 16.42 11.16
C LEU A 625 5.30 16.65 10.26
N GLN A 626 4.92 17.89 9.97
CA GLN A 626 3.70 18.20 9.21
C GLN A 626 3.70 17.76 7.73
N PRO A 627 4.78 17.95 6.93
CA PRO A 627 4.68 17.76 5.48
C PRO A 627 4.50 16.28 5.08
N ASN A 628 3.39 15.98 4.40
CA ASN A 628 2.92 14.63 4.06
C ASN A 628 3.44 14.04 2.73
N ALA A 629 4.53 14.58 2.17
CA ALA A 629 5.27 14.00 1.05
C ALA A 629 6.65 14.67 0.90
N GLY A 630 7.59 14.06 0.17
CA GLY A 630 8.92 14.66 -0.03
C GLY A 630 8.87 16.06 -0.66
N ALA A 631 8.12 16.20 -1.75
CA ALA A 631 7.85 17.49 -2.38
C ALA A 631 7.07 18.49 -1.48
N SER A 632 6.29 17.98 -0.52
CA SER A 632 5.65 18.83 0.50
C SER A 632 6.70 19.38 1.47
N GLY A 633 7.70 18.56 1.85
CA GLY A 633 8.87 18.97 2.61
C GLY A 633 9.79 19.95 1.87
N GLU A 634 9.99 19.79 0.56
CA GLU A 634 10.69 20.78 -0.27
C GLU A 634 9.99 22.15 -0.24
N TYR A 635 8.68 22.17 -0.51
CA TYR A 635 7.87 23.38 -0.46
C TYR A 635 7.91 24.03 0.94
N ALA A 636 7.77 23.22 2.00
CA ALA A 636 7.88 23.69 3.38
C ALA A 636 9.26 24.29 3.69
N GLY A 637 10.36 23.61 3.33
CA GLY A 637 11.72 24.08 3.59
C GLY A 637 12.07 25.37 2.86
N LEU A 638 11.63 25.53 1.61
CA LEU A 638 11.78 26.77 0.86
C LEU A 638 10.92 27.91 1.43
N MET A 639 9.71 27.62 1.91
CA MET A 639 8.86 28.60 2.60
C MET A 639 9.43 29.01 3.96
N VAL A 640 10.09 28.10 4.70
CA VAL A 640 10.86 28.42 5.93
C VAL A 640 12.02 29.36 5.61
N ILE A 641 12.82 29.09 4.57
CA ILE A 641 13.88 29.99 4.10
C ILE A 641 13.31 31.37 3.73
N ARG A 642 12.18 31.41 3.01
CA ARG A 642 11.49 32.63 2.61
C ARG A 642 10.98 33.44 3.80
N ALA A 643 10.44 32.78 4.83
CA ALA A 643 10.03 33.41 6.08
C ALA A 643 11.22 34.02 6.84
N TYR A 644 12.33 33.28 6.95
CA TYR A 644 13.57 33.77 7.56
C TYR A 644 14.15 35.01 6.86
N HIS A 645 14.17 35.05 5.53
CA HIS A 645 14.57 36.26 4.78
C HIS A 645 13.64 37.43 5.06
N ARG A 646 12.32 37.22 5.02
CA ARG A 646 11.30 38.25 5.31
C ARG A 646 11.41 38.80 6.74
N ALA A 647 11.66 37.96 7.73
CA ALA A 647 11.83 38.36 9.13
C ALA A 647 13.09 39.22 9.36
N ARG A 648 14.07 39.17 8.45
CA ARG A 648 15.27 40.04 8.44
C ARG A 648 15.12 41.29 7.56
N GLY A 649 14.00 41.46 6.87
CA GLY A 649 13.76 42.55 5.92
C GLY A 649 14.24 42.28 4.49
N ASP A 650 14.79 41.09 4.21
CA ASP A 650 15.32 40.69 2.90
C ASP A 650 14.19 40.27 1.93
N TYR A 651 13.10 41.04 1.82
CA TYR A 651 11.91 40.71 1.02
C TYR A 651 12.19 40.50 -0.49
N HIS A 652 13.35 40.96 -0.96
CA HIS A 652 13.82 40.89 -2.35
C HIS A 652 14.59 39.59 -2.68
N ARG A 653 14.93 38.77 -1.67
CA ARG A 653 15.60 37.49 -1.90
C ARG A 653 14.61 36.44 -2.41
N ASP A 654 14.62 36.23 -3.72
CA ASP A 654 13.74 35.27 -4.41
C ASP A 654 14.46 34.35 -5.43
N VAL A 655 15.78 34.46 -5.58
CA VAL A 655 16.54 33.58 -6.49
C VAL A 655 16.87 32.25 -5.82
N CYS A 656 16.56 31.15 -6.51
CA CYS A 656 16.91 29.79 -6.12
C CYS A 656 17.85 29.16 -7.16
N ILE A 657 19.06 28.81 -6.75
CA ILE A 657 20.02 28.07 -7.59
C ILE A 657 19.68 26.57 -7.52
N ILE A 658 19.63 25.88 -8.67
CA ILE A 658 19.28 24.45 -8.74
C ILE A 658 20.15 23.75 -9.80
N PRO A 659 20.92 22.70 -9.46
CA PRO A 659 21.64 21.89 -10.43
C PRO A 659 20.71 21.19 -11.44
N VAL A 660 21.15 21.06 -12.69
CA VAL A 660 20.39 20.34 -13.73
C VAL A 660 20.16 18.87 -13.39
N SER A 661 21.03 18.26 -12.58
CA SER A 661 20.93 16.89 -12.07
C SER A 661 19.84 16.70 -11.00
N ALA A 662 19.44 17.76 -10.28
CA ALA A 662 18.45 17.66 -9.21
C ALA A 662 17.13 17.02 -9.68
N HIS A 663 16.40 16.35 -8.78
CA HIS A 663 15.12 15.74 -9.10
C HIS A 663 14.08 16.77 -9.58
N GLY A 664 13.05 16.30 -10.30
CA GLY A 664 12.11 17.20 -10.98
C GLY A 664 11.17 17.94 -10.02
N THR A 665 11.03 17.46 -8.78
CA THR A 665 10.29 18.12 -7.70
C THR A 665 10.97 19.42 -7.28
N ASN A 666 12.29 19.45 -7.10
CA ASN A 666 13.04 20.59 -6.60
C ASN A 666 12.71 21.91 -7.35
N PRO A 667 12.81 21.98 -8.71
CA PRO A 667 12.41 23.17 -9.46
C PRO A 667 10.88 23.39 -9.49
N ALA A 668 10.05 22.36 -9.39
CA ALA A 668 8.60 22.53 -9.28
C ALA A 668 8.21 23.16 -7.92
N SER A 669 8.86 22.76 -6.83
CA SER A 669 8.72 23.30 -5.47
C SER A 669 9.21 24.74 -5.39
N ALA A 670 10.34 25.07 -6.02
CA ALA A 670 10.84 26.44 -6.12
C ALA A 670 9.90 27.35 -6.94
N ALA A 671 9.39 26.87 -8.08
CA ALA A 671 8.38 27.59 -8.86
C ALA A 671 7.07 27.79 -8.05
N MET A 672 6.64 26.78 -7.29
CA MET A 672 5.48 26.86 -6.39
C MET A 672 5.69 27.85 -5.23
N CYS A 673 6.92 28.13 -4.82
CA CYS A 673 7.25 29.19 -3.85
C CYS A 673 7.32 30.60 -4.49
N GLY A 674 7.18 30.72 -5.80
CA GLY A 674 7.37 31.96 -6.56
C GLY A 674 8.83 32.37 -6.75
N MET A 675 9.80 31.44 -6.62
CA MET A 675 11.22 31.74 -6.73
C MET A 675 11.71 31.79 -8.18
N LYS A 676 12.65 32.69 -8.47
CA LYS A 676 13.37 32.74 -9.76
C LYS A 676 14.43 31.65 -9.80
N ILE A 677 14.24 30.65 -10.67
CA ILE A 677 15.15 29.50 -10.77
C ILE A 677 16.36 29.84 -11.66
N VAL A 678 17.56 29.69 -11.10
CA VAL A 678 18.83 29.75 -11.85
C VAL A 678 19.39 28.34 -11.93
N ALA A 679 19.35 27.75 -13.12
CA ALA A 679 19.91 26.43 -13.36
C ALA A 679 21.46 26.51 -13.43
N VAL A 680 22.15 25.53 -12.84
CA VAL A 680 23.61 25.36 -12.99
C VAL A 680 23.95 23.99 -13.54
N GLY A 681 24.92 23.95 -14.46
CA GLY A 681 25.40 22.76 -15.14
C GLY A 681 26.22 21.81 -14.26
N THR A 682 26.57 20.67 -14.86
CA THR A 682 27.50 19.68 -14.28
C THR A 682 28.81 19.65 -15.07
N ASP A 683 29.89 19.22 -14.43
CA ASP A 683 31.16 18.92 -15.09
C ASP A 683 31.06 17.66 -15.98
N SER A 684 32.16 17.31 -16.65
CA SER A 684 32.23 16.12 -17.51
C SER A 684 32.24 14.78 -16.76
N LYS A 685 32.21 14.80 -15.43
CA LYS A 685 32.12 13.62 -14.54
C LYS A 685 30.75 13.55 -13.83
N GLY A 686 29.85 14.50 -14.07
CA GLY A 686 28.52 14.58 -13.47
C GLY A 686 28.43 15.34 -12.15
N ASN A 687 29.50 15.94 -11.64
CA ASN A 687 29.46 16.76 -10.42
C ASN A 687 28.89 18.16 -10.72
N ILE A 688 28.38 18.87 -9.72
CA ILE A 688 28.00 20.29 -9.83
C ILE A 688 29.19 21.14 -10.28
N ASN A 689 28.99 22.01 -11.25
CA ASN A 689 30.03 22.94 -11.72
C ASN A 689 30.23 24.08 -10.71
N ILE A 690 31.13 23.90 -9.73
CA ILE A 690 31.37 24.84 -8.61
C ILE A 690 31.70 26.27 -9.11
N GLU A 691 32.44 26.40 -10.21
CA GLU A 691 32.82 27.70 -10.78
C GLU A 691 31.64 28.43 -11.46
N GLU A 692 30.67 27.67 -11.98
CA GLU A 692 29.41 28.21 -12.51
C GLU A 692 28.43 28.54 -11.38
N LEU A 693 28.35 27.70 -10.34
CA LEU A 693 27.61 27.97 -9.11
C LEU A 693 28.13 29.22 -8.39
N ARG A 694 29.46 29.39 -8.31
CA ARG A 694 30.12 30.59 -7.78
C ARG A 694 29.69 31.85 -8.52
N LYS A 695 29.77 31.84 -9.85
CA LYS A 695 29.30 32.96 -10.70
C LYS A 695 27.80 33.21 -10.57
N ALA A 696 26.99 32.16 -10.47
CA ALA A 696 25.55 32.29 -10.26
C ALA A 696 25.22 32.91 -8.88
N ALA A 697 25.93 32.51 -7.82
CA ALA A 697 25.76 33.06 -6.47
C ALA A 697 26.24 34.52 -6.37
N GLU A 698 27.40 34.84 -6.93
CA GLU A 698 27.97 36.19 -6.95
C GLU A 698 27.11 37.16 -7.80
N ALA A 699 26.68 36.74 -9.00
CA ALA A 699 25.84 37.55 -9.88
C ALA A 699 24.42 37.79 -9.34
N ASN A 700 23.95 36.96 -8.39
CA ASN A 700 22.65 37.10 -7.75
C ASN A 700 22.76 37.49 -6.26
N LYS A 701 23.93 37.88 -5.75
CA LYS A 701 24.23 38.03 -4.30
C LYS A 701 23.16 38.78 -3.50
N ASP A 702 22.60 39.85 -4.05
CA ASP A 702 21.58 40.65 -3.36
C ASP A 702 20.22 39.93 -3.34
N ASN A 703 19.86 39.19 -4.39
CA ASN A 703 18.57 38.51 -4.53
C ASN A 703 18.61 37.01 -4.19
N LEU A 704 19.77 36.46 -3.81
CA LEU A 704 19.96 35.04 -3.54
C LEU A 704 19.20 34.60 -2.28
N ALA A 705 18.17 33.77 -2.46
CA ALA A 705 17.41 33.16 -1.37
C ALA A 705 17.97 31.78 -1.00
N ALA A 706 18.16 30.90 -2.00
CA ALA A 706 18.46 29.49 -1.76
C ALA A 706 19.37 28.83 -2.80
N LEU A 707 20.03 27.75 -2.40
CA LEU A 707 20.46 26.63 -3.24
C LEU A 707 19.59 25.41 -2.88
N MET A 708 19.17 24.63 -3.87
CA MET A 708 18.70 23.25 -3.65
C MET A 708 19.73 22.25 -4.18
N VAL A 709 20.18 21.31 -3.34
CA VAL A 709 21.17 20.28 -3.70
C VAL A 709 20.77 18.91 -3.15
N THR A 710 20.90 17.85 -3.94
CA THR A 710 20.72 16.45 -3.50
C THR A 710 22.10 15.87 -3.16
N TYR A 711 22.23 15.17 -2.02
CA TYR A 711 23.53 14.59 -1.62
C TYR A 711 23.40 13.19 -0.97
N PRO A 712 24.23 12.19 -1.34
CA PRO A 712 25.01 12.14 -2.58
C PRO A 712 24.10 12.38 -3.79
N SER A 713 24.65 12.92 -4.88
CA SER A 713 23.80 13.44 -5.95
C SER A 713 23.07 12.33 -6.71
N THR A 714 22.06 12.72 -7.48
CA THR A 714 21.20 11.83 -8.27
C THR A 714 21.96 11.03 -9.34
N HIS A 715 23.26 11.28 -9.52
CA HIS A 715 24.16 10.47 -10.34
C HIS A 715 24.76 9.26 -9.59
N GLY A 716 24.41 9.07 -8.32
CA GLY A 716 24.92 7.97 -7.48
C GLY A 716 26.34 8.20 -6.97
N VAL A 717 26.78 9.46 -6.83
CA VAL A 717 28.17 9.80 -6.46
C VAL A 717 28.24 10.78 -5.28
N TYR A 718 29.26 10.59 -4.45
CA TYR A 718 29.69 11.59 -3.48
C TYR A 718 30.53 12.64 -4.21
N GLU A 719 30.00 13.86 -4.31
CA GLU A 719 30.72 14.99 -4.92
C GLU A 719 31.69 15.61 -3.90
N GLU A 720 32.92 15.87 -4.32
CA GLU A 720 33.93 16.60 -3.54
C GLU A 720 33.61 18.10 -3.49
N GLY A 721 33.92 18.76 -2.37
CA GLY A 721 33.71 20.21 -2.21
C GLY A 721 32.26 20.64 -1.94
N ILE A 722 31.37 19.75 -1.51
CA ILE A 722 30.01 20.10 -1.08
C ILE A 722 29.99 21.12 0.07
N ASP A 723 31.00 21.10 0.95
CA ASP A 723 31.21 22.09 2.01
C ASP A 723 31.58 23.48 1.45
N GLU A 724 32.37 23.52 0.35
CA GLU A 724 32.62 24.75 -0.39
C GLU A 724 31.36 25.26 -1.08
N ILE A 725 30.55 24.38 -1.68
CA ILE A 725 29.26 24.75 -2.27
C ILE A 725 28.34 25.39 -1.21
N CYS A 726 28.23 24.80 -0.01
CA CYS A 726 27.48 25.40 1.10
C CYS A 726 28.03 26.79 1.45
N ARG A 727 29.35 26.90 1.66
CA ARG A 727 30.04 28.14 2.02
C ARG A 727 29.82 29.25 0.99
N ILE A 728 29.90 28.97 -0.31
CA ILE A 728 29.66 29.95 -1.39
C ILE A 728 28.27 30.57 -1.30
N ILE A 729 27.25 29.78 -0.96
CA ILE A 729 25.87 30.25 -0.84
C ILE A 729 25.70 31.11 0.41
N HIS A 730 26.29 30.71 1.54
CA HIS A 730 26.29 31.50 2.79
C HIS A 730 27.05 32.83 2.66
N GLU A 731 28.23 32.83 2.02
CA GLU A 731 29.02 34.04 1.73
C GLU A 731 28.30 35.04 0.81
N ASN A 732 27.27 34.59 0.09
CA ASN A 732 26.39 35.40 -0.74
C ASN A 732 24.97 35.59 -0.15
N GLY A 733 24.78 35.28 1.14
CA GLY A 733 23.56 35.59 1.90
C GLY A 733 22.37 34.68 1.62
N GLY A 734 22.56 33.59 0.88
CA GLY A 734 21.54 32.56 0.65
C GLY A 734 21.46 31.54 1.79
N GLN A 735 20.60 30.54 1.59
CA GLN A 735 20.45 29.36 2.46
C GLN A 735 20.59 28.07 1.66
N VAL A 736 21.04 27.00 2.30
CA VAL A 736 21.25 25.70 1.68
C VAL A 736 20.11 24.77 2.05
N TYR A 737 19.26 24.48 1.07
CA TYR A 737 18.28 23.39 1.13
C TYR A 737 18.93 22.10 0.61
N MET A 738 18.98 21.07 1.45
CA MET A 738 19.38 19.73 1.01
C MET A 738 18.14 18.85 0.74
N ASP A 739 18.16 18.17 -0.38
CA ASP A 739 17.25 17.09 -0.73
C ASP A 739 17.78 15.78 -0.14
N GLY A 740 17.14 15.33 0.94
CA GLY A 740 17.50 14.12 1.69
C GLY A 740 16.91 12.84 1.13
N ALA A 741 16.43 12.80 -0.11
CA ALA A 741 16.01 11.58 -0.79
C ALA A 741 17.06 10.46 -0.73
N ASN A 742 18.33 10.83 -0.87
CA ASN A 742 19.47 9.91 -0.93
C ASN A 742 20.15 9.70 0.44
N MET A 743 19.46 10.03 1.55
CA MET A 743 19.97 9.85 2.92
C MET A 743 20.35 8.40 3.27
N ASN A 744 19.88 7.39 2.52
CA ASN A 744 20.26 6.00 2.77
C ASN A 744 21.77 5.74 2.62
N ALA A 745 22.50 6.60 1.90
CA ALA A 745 23.96 6.56 1.86
C ALA A 745 24.63 7.29 3.04
N GLN A 746 23.96 8.24 3.69
CA GLN A 746 24.57 9.15 4.67
C GLN A 746 24.53 8.65 6.12
N VAL A 747 23.44 7.97 6.55
CA VAL A 747 23.14 7.74 7.97
C VAL A 747 24.31 7.10 8.73
N GLY A 748 24.79 7.80 9.77
CA GLY A 748 25.91 7.35 10.61
C GLY A 748 27.32 7.49 9.99
N LEU A 749 27.42 7.98 8.75
CA LEU A 749 28.67 8.21 8.02
C LEU A 749 28.95 9.71 7.80
N THR A 750 27.91 10.48 7.51
CA THR A 750 27.89 11.94 7.42
C THR A 750 26.48 12.44 7.77
N SER A 751 26.22 13.75 7.73
CA SER A 751 24.85 14.27 7.87
C SER A 751 24.68 15.68 7.25
N PRO A 752 23.48 16.04 6.75
CA PRO A 752 23.25 17.32 6.07
C PRO A 752 23.62 18.54 6.93
N GLY A 753 23.25 18.52 8.21
CA GLY A 753 23.54 19.58 9.17
C GLY A 753 25.01 19.62 9.62
N PHE A 754 25.82 18.59 9.33
CA PHE A 754 27.28 18.63 9.49
C PHE A 754 27.97 19.16 8.21
N ILE A 755 27.45 18.78 7.03
CA ILE A 755 27.92 19.25 5.71
C ILE A 755 27.71 20.76 5.52
N GLY A 756 26.68 21.34 6.14
CA GLY A 756 26.38 22.78 6.08
C GLY A 756 25.01 23.13 5.50
N ALA A 757 24.08 22.18 5.38
CA ALA A 757 22.69 22.47 5.05
C ALA A 757 22.00 23.24 6.20
N ASP A 758 21.14 24.20 5.84
CA ASP A 758 20.29 24.94 6.79
C ASP A 758 18.95 24.21 7.03
N VAL A 759 18.46 23.51 6.01
CA VAL A 759 17.22 22.72 6.03
C VAL A 759 17.33 21.50 5.12
N CYS A 760 16.71 20.39 5.52
CA CYS A 760 16.60 19.18 4.70
C CYS A 760 15.24 18.50 4.92
N HIS A 761 14.60 18.02 3.85
CA HIS A 761 13.50 17.05 4.00
C HIS A 761 14.01 15.62 4.02
N LEU A 762 13.26 14.70 4.64
CA LEU A 762 13.56 13.26 4.62
C LEU A 762 12.41 12.49 3.95
N ASN A 763 12.70 11.67 2.92
CA ASN A 763 11.74 10.67 2.48
C ASN A 763 11.69 9.50 3.49
N LEU A 764 10.78 9.57 4.49
CA LEU A 764 10.54 8.45 5.40
C LEU A 764 10.12 7.17 4.63
N HIS A 765 9.45 7.35 3.50
CA HIS A 765 9.02 6.33 2.53
C HIS A 765 10.11 5.94 1.50
N LYS A 766 11.39 6.13 1.87
CA LYS A 766 12.57 5.61 1.19
C LYS A 766 13.57 5.13 2.25
N THR A 767 14.14 6.05 3.02
CA THR A 767 15.24 5.75 3.96
C THR A 767 14.77 5.10 5.27
N PHE A 768 13.51 5.33 5.69
CA PHE A 768 13.01 4.94 7.01
C PHE A 768 11.73 4.08 6.95
N CYS A 769 11.70 3.14 6.00
CA CYS A 769 10.81 1.97 5.93
C CYS A 769 9.29 2.19 5.78
N ILE A 770 8.77 3.43 5.67
CA ILE A 770 7.34 3.63 5.29
C ILE A 770 7.09 2.99 3.92
N PRO A 771 6.05 2.16 3.74
CA PRO A 771 5.83 1.40 2.52
C PRO A 771 5.42 2.28 1.34
N HIS A 772 5.93 1.90 0.17
CA HIS A 772 5.79 2.63 -1.09
C HIS A 772 4.34 2.67 -1.64
N GLY A 773 3.47 1.76 -1.20
CA GLY A 773 2.00 1.83 -1.33
C GLY A 773 1.45 1.83 -2.76
N GLY A 774 2.22 1.39 -3.74
CA GLY A 774 1.90 1.52 -5.16
C GLY A 774 2.05 2.94 -5.72
N GLY A 775 2.68 3.85 -4.97
CA GLY A 775 2.83 5.28 -5.32
C GLY A 775 2.30 6.25 -4.25
N GLY A 776 2.27 5.83 -2.98
CA GLY A 776 1.69 6.55 -1.85
C GLY A 776 1.06 5.61 -0.82
N PRO A 777 1.25 5.80 0.50
CA PRO A 777 1.49 7.08 1.14
C PRO A 777 2.95 7.52 1.19
N GLY A 778 3.18 8.68 1.80
CA GLY A 778 4.50 9.13 2.22
C GLY A 778 4.43 10.09 3.39
N MET A 779 5.61 10.37 3.96
CA MET A 779 5.88 11.52 4.82
C MET A 779 7.19 12.16 4.35
N GLY A 780 7.30 13.48 4.54
CA GLY A 780 8.45 14.31 4.15
C GLY A 780 8.83 15.35 5.22
N PRO A 781 9.04 14.95 6.49
CA PRO A 781 9.37 15.88 7.57
C PRO A 781 10.65 16.66 7.27
N ILE A 782 10.69 17.91 7.73
CA ILE A 782 11.82 18.81 7.52
C ILE A 782 12.62 19.02 8.80
N GLY A 783 13.93 18.74 8.74
CA GLY A 783 14.90 19.11 9.76
C GLY A 783 15.51 20.47 9.42
N VAL A 784 15.68 21.33 10.43
CA VAL A 784 16.17 22.70 10.25
C VAL A 784 17.19 23.11 11.30
N LYS A 785 18.05 24.05 10.94
CA LYS A 785 18.97 24.73 11.87
C LYS A 785 18.25 25.71 12.80
N LYS A 786 18.84 26.00 13.96
CA LYS A 786 18.23 26.80 15.03
C LYS A 786 17.71 28.18 14.59
N HIS A 787 18.30 28.82 13.58
CA HIS A 787 17.83 30.12 13.06
C HIS A 787 16.60 30.00 12.15
N LEU A 788 16.33 28.83 11.58
CA LEU A 788 15.14 28.54 10.78
C LEU A 788 14.00 27.93 11.62
N ALA A 789 14.31 27.28 12.75
CA ALA A 789 13.36 26.62 13.63
C ALA A 789 12.12 27.47 14.04
N PRO A 790 12.22 28.78 14.32
CA PRO A 790 11.05 29.60 14.67
C PRO A 790 9.97 29.64 13.58
N PHE A 791 10.35 29.51 12.31
CA PHE A 791 9.46 29.69 11.15
C PHE A 791 8.83 28.38 10.66
N LEU A 792 9.10 27.26 11.32
CA LEU A 792 8.46 25.97 11.03
C LEU A 792 6.93 26.09 11.02
N PRO A 793 6.22 25.34 10.15
CA PRO A 793 4.78 25.49 9.99
C PRO A 793 4.02 25.11 11.26
N SER A 794 2.88 25.76 11.46
CA SER A 794 1.93 25.46 12.53
C SER A 794 0.60 24.99 11.91
N HIS A 795 -0.52 25.07 12.63
CA HIS A 795 -1.83 24.68 12.12
C HIS A 795 -2.96 25.44 12.83
N PRO A 796 -4.03 25.90 12.14
CA PRO A 796 -5.03 26.82 12.71
C PRO A 796 -5.96 26.20 13.76
N VAL A 797 -6.03 24.86 13.85
CA VAL A 797 -6.92 24.14 14.78
C VAL A 797 -6.19 23.63 16.03
N ILE A 798 -4.93 23.23 15.89
CA ILE A 798 -4.08 22.69 16.96
C ILE A 798 -2.69 23.26 16.72
N THR A 799 -2.21 24.15 17.59
CA THR A 799 -0.91 24.81 17.40
C THR A 799 0.23 23.78 17.45
N THR A 800 1.03 23.75 16.39
CA THR A 800 2.24 22.91 16.27
C THR A 800 3.48 23.76 16.01
N GLY A 801 4.63 23.11 15.90
CA GLY A 801 5.92 23.71 15.59
C GLY A 801 6.95 22.61 15.34
N GLY A 802 8.18 22.84 15.80
CA GLY A 802 9.26 21.86 15.71
C GLY A 802 9.38 20.90 16.91
N PHE A 803 10.12 19.81 16.71
CA PHE A 803 10.52 18.82 17.70
C PHE A 803 12.06 18.70 17.69
N PRO A 804 12.77 19.11 18.76
CA PRO A 804 12.27 19.84 19.93
C PRO A 804 11.76 21.25 19.56
N LEU A 805 10.87 21.80 20.40
CA LEU A 805 10.23 23.09 20.16
C LEU A 805 11.21 24.26 20.36
N PRO A 806 11.27 25.26 19.45
CA PRO A 806 12.17 26.41 19.58
C PRO A 806 11.74 27.39 20.69
N GLU A 807 12.72 28.12 21.24
CA GLU A 807 12.51 29.18 22.26
C GLU A 807 11.57 30.32 21.83
N LYS A 808 11.35 30.48 20.53
CA LYS A 808 10.45 31.44 19.89
C LYS A 808 9.81 30.80 18.67
N THR A 809 8.55 31.14 18.42
CA THR A 809 7.78 30.70 17.26
C THR A 809 7.24 31.92 16.49
N ASP A 810 7.31 31.85 15.17
CA ASP A 810 6.83 32.85 14.19
C ASP A 810 6.47 32.10 12.88
N PRO A 811 5.46 31.21 12.93
CA PRO A 811 5.27 30.17 11.91
C PRO A 811 4.82 30.72 10.56
N LEU A 812 5.30 30.11 9.47
CA LEU A 812 5.03 30.56 8.09
C LEU A 812 3.57 30.45 7.61
N GLY A 813 2.70 29.76 8.36
CA GLY A 813 1.40 29.23 7.93
C GLY A 813 1.35 27.70 8.00
N THR A 814 0.45 27.08 7.22
CA THR A 814 0.17 25.63 7.21
C THR A 814 0.48 24.98 5.87
N ILE A 815 1.06 23.77 5.89
CA ILE A 815 1.50 22.99 4.72
C ILE A 815 0.52 21.86 4.35
N SER A 816 -0.12 21.25 5.34
CA SER A 816 -0.96 20.05 5.18
C SER A 816 -2.24 20.14 6.04
N ALA A 817 -3.30 19.42 5.66
CA ALA A 817 -4.62 19.50 6.30
C ALA A 817 -4.68 19.02 7.77
N ALA A 818 -3.67 18.30 8.23
CA ALA A 818 -3.56 17.83 9.60
C ALA A 818 -2.26 18.30 10.24
N PRO A 819 -2.21 18.48 11.58
CA PRO A 819 -1.14 19.26 12.22
C PRO A 819 0.23 18.58 12.13
N TRP A 820 0.24 17.25 12.04
CA TRP A 820 1.41 16.36 11.85
C TRP A 820 1.27 15.47 10.60
N GLY A 821 0.53 15.94 9.58
CA GLY A 821 0.35 15.22 8.32
C GLY A 821 -0.27 13.83 8.50
N SER A 822 0.38 12.81 7.93
CA SER A 822 -0.08 11.41 8.01
C SER A 822 0.49 10.72 9.26
N ALA A 823 0.00 11.11 10.44
CA ALA A 823 0.54 10.67 11.72
C ALA A 823 0.55 9.14 11.92
N LEU A 824 -0.43 8.40 11.37
CA LEU A 824 -0.57 6.95 11.54
C LEU A 824 0.60 6.11 10.99
N ILE A 825 1.41 6.67 10.09
CA ILE A 825 2.56 5.97 9.47
C ILE A 825 3.92 6.41 10.04
N LEU A 826 3.96 7.44 10.91
CA LEU A 826 5.16 7.78 11.68
C LEU A 826 5.66 6.66 12.63
N PRO A 827 4.80 5.81 13.22
CA PRO A 827 5.23 4.63 13.97
C PRO A 827 6.17 3.69 13.23
N ILE A 828 6.06 3.60 11.90
CA ILE A 828 6.90 2.70 11.08
C ILE A 828 8.37 3.14 11.14
N SER A 829 8.63 4.40 10.82
CA SER A 829 9.99 4.98 10.87
C SER A 829 10.55 5.06 12.29
N TYR A 830 9.70 5.36 13.28
CA TYR A 830 10.10 5.32 14.68
C TYR A 830 10.54 3.90 15.08
N THR A 831 9.75 2.87 14.72
CA THR A 831 10.07 1.46 14.99
C THR A 831 11.38 1.04 14.32
N TYR A 832 11.57 1.36 13.03
CA TYR A 832 12.83 1.11 12.31
C TYR A 832 14.04 1.68 13.05
N ILE A 833 14.02 2.98 13.35
CA ILE A 833 15.14 3.68 14.01
C ILE A 833 15.38 3.11 15.41
N ALA A 834 14.31 2.86 16.18
CA ALA A 834 14.39 2.41 17.56
C ALA A 834 14.83 0.94 17.71
N MET A 835 14.56 0.07 16.73
CA MET A 835 15.06 -1.31 16.69
C MET A 835 16.48 -1.42 16.10
N MET A 836 16.82 -0.59 15.10
CA MET A 836 18.14 -0.63 14.46
C MET A 836 19.24 -0.05 15.35
N GLY A 837 18.90 1.00 16.12
CA GLY A 837 19.84 1.73 16.96
C GLY A 837 20.99 2.37 16.16
N SER A 838 21.96 2.95 16.88
CA SER A 838 23.03 3.71 16.23
C SER A 838 23.95 2.84 15.37
N LYS A 839 24.22 1.60 15.79
CA LYS A 839 25.04 0.68 14.98
C LYS A 839 24.28 0.08 13.79
N GLY A 840 23.06 -0.41 13.96
CA GLY A 840 22.32 -1.05 12.87
C GLY A 840 22.04 -0.10 11.70
N LEU A 841 21.71 1.16 11.99
CA LEU A 841 21.55 2.21 10.99
C LEU A 841 22.85 2.55 10.27
N THR A 842 23.97 2.67 11.00
CA THR A 842 25.29 2.92 10.40
C THR A 842 25.71 1.75 9.50
N ASP A 843 25.48 0.51 9.93
CA ASP A 843 25.78 -0.69 9.14
C ASP A 843 24.88 -0.79 7.89
N ALA A 844 23.62 -0.37 7.97
CA ALA A 844 22.69 -0.32 6.84
C ALA A 844 23.24 0.56 5.70
N SER A 845 23.62 1.81 5.98
CA SER A 845 24.21 2.69 4.96
C SER A 845 25.51 2.14 4.37
N LYS A 846 26.34 1.45 5.18
CA LYS A 846 27.54 0.77 4.66
C LYS A 846 27.21 -0.38 3.71
N ILE A 847 26.19 -1.18 4.02
CA ILE A 847 25.79 -2.35 3.22
C ILE A 847 25.07 -1.90 1.94
N ALA A 848 24.27 -0.83 1.96
CA ALA A 848 23.70 -0.24 0.75
C ALA A 848 24.79 0.22 -0.24
N ILE A 849 25.84 0.90 0.25
CA ILE A 849 27.00 1.30 -0.55
C ILE A 849 27.78 0.07 -1.06
N LEU A 850 27.98 -0.95 -0.21
CA LEU A 850 28.64 -2.20 -0.60
C LEU A 850 27.89 -2.93 -1.72
N ASN A 851 26.56 -3.06 -1.60
CA ASN A 851 25.70 -3.74 -2.56
C ASN A 851 25.74 -3.03 -3.94
N ALA A 852 25.67 -1.69 -3.95
CA ALA A 852 25.76 -0.90 -5.18
C ALA A 852 27.14 -1.02 -5.85
N ASN A 853 28.24 -0.95 -5.08
CA ASN A 853 29.59 -1.13 -5.62
C ASN A 853 29.82 -2.56 -6.12
N TYR A 854 29.27 -3.57 -5.44
CA TYR A 854 29.33 -4.98 -5.86
C TYR A 854 28.65 -5.20 -7.22
N MET A 855 27.41 -4.72 -7.39
CA MET A 855 26.70 -4.81 -8.67
C MET A 855 27.40 -4.00 -9.77
N THR A 856 27.90 -2.81 -9.45
CA THR A 856 28.75 -2.00 -10.34
C THR A 856 29.94 -2.82 -10.83
N LYS A 857 30.62 -3.53 -9.93
CA LYS A 857 31.81 -4.34 -10.22
C LYS A 857 31.51 -5.56 -11.10
N ARG A 858 30.34 -6.18 -10.93
CA ARG A 858 29.88 -7.27 -11.81
C ARG A 858 29.51 -6.77 -13.21
N LEU A 859 28.87 -5.59 -13.31
CA LEU A 859 28.30 -5.07 -14.56
C LEU A 859 29.26 -4.23 -15.43
N GLU A 860 30.34 -3.67 -14.87
CA GLU A 860 31.23 -2.71 -15.57
C GLU A 860 31.91 -3.22 -16.85
N LYS A 861 31.96 -4.54 -17.06
CA LYS A 861 32.48 -5.18 -18.29
C LYS A 861 31.43 -5.33 -19.40
N HIS A 862 30.16 -5.20 -19.05
CA HIS A 862 29.00 -5.45 -19.91
C HIS A 862 28.29 -4.14 -20.28
N TYR A 863 28.24 -3.20 -19.33
CA TYR A 863 27.63 -1.88 -19.48
C TYR A 863 28.60 -0.79 -18.98
N PRO A 864 28.76 0.33 -19.71
CA PRO A 864 29.50 1.48 -19.20
C PRO A 864 28.79 2.06 -17.96
N VAL A 865 29.53 2.17 -16.85
CA VAL A 865 29.06 2.84 -15.63
C VAL A 865 29.32 4.34 -15.81
N LEU A 866 28.27 5.15 -15.86
CA LEU A 866 28.34 6.50 -16.43
C LEU A 866 29.07 7.51 -15.53
N PHE A 867 28.90 7.40 -14.21
CA PHE A 867 29.49 8.30 -13.22
C PHE A 867 30.08 7.51 -12.05
N ARG A 868 31.19 8.02 -11.48
CA ARG A 868 31.93 7.43 -10.35
C ARG A 868 32.61 8.54 -9.54
N GLY A 869 32.75 8.33 -8.24
CA GLY A 869 33.53 9.20 -7.35
C GLY A 869 35.03 9.12 -7.64
N VAL A 870 35.83 9.95 -6.94
CA VAL A 870 37.26 10.14 -7.22
C VAL A 870 38.11 8.86 -7.17
N ASN A 871 37.73 7.89 -6.34
CA ASN A 871 38.41 6.60 -6.21
C ASN A 871 37.77 5.47 -7.06
N GLY A 872 36.88 5.81 -8.00
CA GLY A 872 36.23 4.85 -8.90
C GLY A 872 35.02 4.10 -8.32
N THR A 873 34.61 4.45 -7.10
CA THR A 873 33.44 3.88 -6.40
C THR A 873 32.15 4.66 -6.69
N VAL A 874 31.02 4.10 -6.27
CA VAL A 874 29.68 4.72 -6.30
C VAL A 874 29.12 4.82 -4.87
N ALA A 875 28.04 5.55 -4.68
CA ALA A 875 27.32 5.64 -3.40
C ALA A 875 26.39 4.42 -3.22
N HIS A 876 25.16 4.63 -2.74
CA HIS A 876 24.08 3.63 -2.64
C HIS A 876 23.40 3.24 -3.97
N GLU A 877 23.67 3.96 -5.06
CA GLU A 877 23.04 3.76 -6.37
C GLU A 877 24.05 4.05 -7.49
N PHE A 878 23.79 3.58 -8.72
CA PHE A 878 24.65 3.82 -9.88
C PHE A 878 23.89 3.82 -11.21
N ILE A 879 24.46 4.47 -12.24
CA ILE A 879 23.88 4.57 -13.58
C ILE A 879 24.67 3.73 -14.58
N ILE A 880 23.95 2.87 -15.33
CA ILE A 880 24.49 2.18 -16.51
C ILE A 880 24.00 2.83 -17.81
N ASP A 881 24.92 3.06 -18.74
CA ASP A 881 24.65 3.71 -20.02
C ASP A 881 24.20 2.70 -21.09
N LEU A 882 23.01 2.92 -21.64
CA LEU A 882 22.43 2.11 -22.72
C LEU A 882 22.42 2.85 -24.07
N ARG A 883 22.81 4.14 -24.12
CA ARG A 883 22.64 5.03 -25.29
C ARG A 883 23.35 4.53 -26.54
N GLY A 884 24.47 3.81 -26.38
CA GLY A 884 25.22 3.20 -27.48
C GLY A 884 24.43 2.13 -28.23
N PHE A 885 23.62 1.33 -27.53
CA PHE A 885 22.92 0.17 -28.11
C PHE A 885 21.81 0.57 -29.10
N LYS A 886 21.33 1.81 -29.05
CA LYS A 886 20.44 2.37 -30.08
C LYS A 886 21.14 2.47 -31.44
N THR A 887 22.45 2.66 -31.45
CA THR A 887 23.26 2.78 -32.68
C THR A 887 23.77 1.42 -33.16
N THR A 888 24.14 0.52 -32.24
CA THR A 888 24.73 -0.80 -32.59
C THR A 888 23.69 -1.91 -32.78
N ALA A 889 22.56 -1.85 -32.07
CA ALA A 889 21.52 -2.89 -32.04
C ALA A 889 20.08 -2.36 -32.19
N GLY A 890 19.89 -1.06 -32.36
CA GLY A 890 18.54 -0.44 -32.36
C GLY A 890 17.80 -0.52 -31.02
N ILE A 891 18.47 -0.91 -29.93
CA ILE A 891 17.89 -1.17 -28.61
C ILE A 891 17.81 0.11 -27.77
N GLU A 892 16.70 0.29 -27.05
CA GLU A 892 16.45 1.41 -26.13
C GLU A 892 16.23 0.91 -24.69
N PRO A 893 16.34 1.76 -23.64
CA PRO A 893 16.17 1.31 -22.25
C PRO A 893 14.81 0.67 -21.96
N GLU A 894 13.76 1.03 -22.69
CA GLU A 894 12.45 0.39 -22.54
C GLU A 894 12.48 -1.09 -22.96
N ASP A 895 13.27 -1.47 -23.97
CA ASP A 895 13.40 -2.88 -24.37
C ASP A 895 14.02 -3.73 -23.24
N VAL A 896 15.09 -3.22 -22.63
CA VAL A 896 15.75 -3.85 -21.48
C VAL A 896 14.81 -3.88 -20.27
N ALA A 897 14.12 -2.77 -19.99
CA ALA A 897 13.14 -2.67 -18.90
C ALA A 897 11.96 -3.66 -19.05
N LYS A 898 11.46 -3.87 -20.28
CA LYS A 898 10.43 -4.88 -20.55
C LYS A 898 10.98 -6.30 -20.50
N ARG A 899 12.21 -6.53 -20.96
CA ARG A 899 12.83 -7.87 -20.94
C ARG A 899 13.16 -8.35 -19.53
N LEU A 900 13.55 -7.47 -18.61
CA LEU A 900 13.73 -7.82 -17.19
C LEU A 900 12.49 -8.46 -16.55
N MET A 901 11.28 -8.14 -17.02
CA MET A 901 10.03 -8.77 -16.58
C MET A 901 9.99 -10.27 -16.89
N ASP A 902 10.56 -10.69 -18.02
CA ASP A 902 10.68 -12.10 -18.37
C ASP A 902 11.69 -12.82 -17.45
N TYR A 903 12.73 -12.12 -17.00
CA TYR A 903 13.69 -12.59 -15.98
C TYR A 903 13.15 -12.53 -14.53
N GLY A 904 11.91 -12.05 -14.34
CA GLY A 904 11.22 -12.02 -13.05
C GLY A 904 11.48 -10.77 -12.21
N PHE A 905 11.95 -9.68 -12.81
CA PHE A 905 12.31 -8.43 -12.13
C PHE A 905 11.48 -7.23 -12.58
N HIS A 906 11.27 -6.27 -11.68
CA HIS A 906 10.91 -4.90 -12.07
C HIS A 906 12.15 -4.18 -12.62
N ALA A 907 11.96 -3.30 -13.59
CA ALA A 907 13.06 -2.50 -14.14
C ALA A 907 13.61 -1.49 -13.12
N PRO A 908 14.91 -1.11 -13.20
CA PRO A 908 15.46 0.04 -12.50
C PRO A 908 14.81 1.37 -12.97
N THR A 909 15.21 2.47 -12.33
CA THR A 909 14.72 3.81 -12.69
C THR A 909 15.21 4.17 -14.10
N MET A 910 14.28 4.50 -14.99
CA MET A 910 14.53 4.53 -16.45
C MET A 910 14.59 5.95 -17.00
N SER A 911 15.67 6.26 -17.74
CA SER A 911 15.88 7.55 -18.42
C SER A 911 15.84 8.81 -17.54
N TRP A 912 16.06 8.66 -16.23
CA TRP A 912 16.28 9.75 -15.28
C TRP A 912 17.41 9.34 -14.30
N PRO A 913 18.31 10.26 -13.90
CA PRO A 913 18.42 11.66 -14.34
C PRO A 913 18.91 11.84 -15.79
N VAL A 914 19.55 10.83 -16.39
CA VAL A 914 20.06 10.91 -17.77
C VAL A 914 19.11 10.19 -18.73
N PRO A 915 18.61 10.85 -19.79
CA PRO A 915 17.82 10.18 -20.83
C PRO A 915 18.63 9.09 -21.54
N GLY A 916 18.05 7.90 -21.70
CA GLY A 916 18.71 6.77 -22.38
C GLY A 916 19.52 5.83 -21.47
N THR A 917 19.41 5.95 -20.14
CA THR A 917 20.13 5.10 -19.16
C THR A 917 19.18 4.34 -18.23
N LEU A 918 19.74 3.46 -17.39
CA LEU A 918 19.06 2.87 -16.24
C LEU A 918 19.83 3.19 -14.95
N MET A 919 19.12 3.51 -13.86
CA MET A 919 19.69 3.81 -12.55
C MET A 919 19.22 2.80 -11.50
N ILE A 920 20.19 2.17 -10.85
CA ILE A 920 20.07 0.95 -10.05
C ILE A 920 20.42 1.26 -8.59
N GLU A 921 19.48 0.99 -7.67
CA GLU A 921 19.66 1.09 -6.21
C GLU A 921 19.20 -0.23 -5.56
N PRO A 922 20.10 -1.08 -5.03
CA PRO A 922 19.73 -2.37 -4.43
C PRO A 922 19.30 -2.30 -2.96
N THR A 923 19.64 -1.21 -2.25
CA THR A 923 19.52 -1.09 -0.78
C THR A 923 20.32 -2.12 0.02
N GLU A 924 20.26 -2.03 1.35
CA GLU A 924 20.89 -2.94 2.31
C GLU A 924 20.12 -4.24 2.58
N SER A 925 18.83 -4.27 2.22
CA SER A 925 17.92 -5.37 2.57
C SER A 925 17.99 -6.55 1.61
N GLU A 926 18.65 -6.40 0.47
CA GLU A 926 18.76 -7.45 -0.53
C GLU A 926 19.93 -8.40 -0.28
N SER A 927 19.66 -9.69 -0.43
CA SER A 927 20.66 -10.75 -0.24
C SER A 927 21.63 -10.81 -1.42
N LYS A 928 22.89 -11.20 -1.19
CA LYS A 928 23.90 -11.33 -2.25
C LYS A 928 23.38 -12.17 -3.43
N ALA A 929 22.66 -13.26 -3.15
CA ALA A 929 22.08 -14.13 -4.15
C ALA A 929 21.03 -13.43 -5.05
N GLU A 930 20.31 -12.43 -4.56
CA GLU A 930 19.38 -11.64 -5.37
C GLU A 930 20.11 -10.57 -6.20
N LEU A 931 21.11 -9.91 -5.62
CA LEU A 931 22.01 -9.03 -6.38
C LEU A 931 22.65 -9.79 -7.56
N ASP A 932 23.05 -11.04 -7.32
CA ASP A 932 23.61 -11.92 -8.33
C ASP A 932 22.59 -12.30 -9.40
N ARG A 933 21.36 -12.73 -9.06
CA ARG A 933 20.29 -13.01 -10.05
C ARG A 933 20.00 -11.80 -10.94
N PHE A 934 19.97 -10.60 -10.39
CA PHE A 934 19.74 -9.38 -11.17
C PHE A 934 20.92 -9.02 -12.07
N CYS A 935 22.16 -9.17 -11.57
CA CYS A 935 23.35 -8.99 -12.39
C CYS A 935 23.41 -10.00 -13.53
N ASP A 936 23.10 -11.27 -13.26
CA ASP A 936 23.07 -12.36 -14.24
C ASP A 936 22.00 -12.11 -15.31
N ALA A 937 20.83 -11.61 -14.92
CA ALA A 937 19.77 -11.20 -15.86
C ALA A 937 20.24 -10.07 -16.80
N LEU A 938 20.89 -9.03 -16.27
CA LEU A 938 21.45 -7.96 -17.10
C LEU A 938 22.62 -8.43 -17.98
N ILE A 939 23.45 -9.35 -17.52
CA ILE A 939 24.54 -9.96 -18.31
C ILE A 939 23.97 -10.78 -19.48
N SER A 940 22.97 -11.62 -19.22
CA SER A 940 22.26 -12.38 -20.27
C SER A 940 21.54 -11.46 -21.26
N ILE A 941 20.94 -10.36 -20.79
CA ILE A 941 20.40 -9.30 -21.67
C ILE A 941 21.50 -8.63 -22.50
N ARG A 942 22.73 -8.48 -21.99
CA ARG A 942 23.86 -7.95 -22.80
C ARG A 942 24.25 -8.91 -23.92
N GLU A 943 24.12 -10.22 -23.68
CA GLU A 943 24.31 -11.26 -24.70
C GLU A 943 23.17 -11.23 -25.74
N GLU A 944 21.91 -11.08 -25.33
CA GLU A 944 20.77 -10.84 -26.24
C GLU A 944 21.00 -9.61 -27.15
N ILE A 945 21.58 -8.52 -26.62
CA ILE A 945 21.99 -7.35 -27.41
C ILE A 945 23.13 -7.72 -28.38
N ALA A 946 24.14 -8.47 -27.92
CA ALA A 946 25.28 -8.88 -28.75
C ALA A 946 24.89 -9.80 -29.92
N GLU A 947 23.81 -10.59 -29.78
CA GLU A 947 23.25 -11.39 -30.87
C GLU A 947 22.65 -10.53 -31.99
N ILE A 948 22.10 -9.36 -31.65
CA ILE A 948 21.64 -8.37 -32.64
C ILE A 948 22.85 -7.65 -33.26
N GLU A 949 23.82 -7.20 -32.45
CA GLU A 949 25.05 -6.53 -32.93
C GLU A 949 25.88 -7.42 -33.88
N SER A 950 25.80 -8.75 -33.73
CA SER A 950 26.47 -9.74 -34.58
C SER A 950 25.59 -10.32 -35.70
N GLY A 951 24.34 -9.85 -35.84
CA GLY A 951 23.42 -10.27 -36.91
C GLY A 951 22.88 -11.70 -36.78
N LYS A 952 22.97 -12.32 -35.60
CA LYS A 952 22.33 -13.61 -35.30
C LYS A 952 20.83 -13.47 -35.05
N ALA A 953 20.42 -12.34 -34.47
CA ALA A 953 19.03 -11.99 -34.20
C ALA A 953 18.60 -10.79 -35.07
N ASP A 954 17.35 -10.79 -35.55
CA ASP A 954 16.80 -9.67 -36.32
C ASP A 954 16.63 -8.42 -35.44
N VAL A 955 16.95 -7.23 -35.97
CA VAL A 955 16.96 -5.97 -35.20
C VAL A 955 15.57 -5.50 -34.73
N ASN A 956 14.49 -5.95 -35.40
CA ASN A 956 13.11 -5.59 -35.09
C ASN A 956 12.30 -6.75 -34.48
N ASN A 957 12.59 -8.00 -34.84
CA ASN A 957 11.86 -9.21 -34.43
C ASN A 957 12.73 -10.13 -33.56
N ASN A 958 13.23 -9.59 -32.45
CA ASN A 958 13.97 -10.31 -31.41
C ASN A 958 13.20 -10.33 -30.08
N VAL A 959 13.77 -11.01 -29.08
CA VAL A 959 13.14 -11.18 -27.77
C VAL A 959 13.06 -9.86 -26.97
N LEU A 960 14.05 -8.96 -27.11
CA LEU A 960 14.07 -7.64 -26.46
C LEU A 960 12.97 -6.71 -26.99
N LYS A 961 12.82 -6.60 -28.32
CA LYS A 961 11.75 -5.81 -28.97
C LYS A 961 10.35 -6.36 -28.71
N SER A 962 10.25 -7.66 -28.43
CA SER A 962 8.98 -8.35 -28.20
C SER A 962 8.53 -8.39 -26.75
N ALA A 963 9.44 -8.17 -25.79
CA ALA A 963 9.15 -8.28 -24.37
C ALA A 963 8.14 -7.20 -23.90
N PRO A 964 7.34 -7.49 -22.85
CA PRO A 964 7.30 -8.73 -22.09
C PRO A 964 6.46 -9.83 -22.76
N HIS A 965 6.66 -11.08 -22.35
CA HIS A 965 5.96 -12.25 -22.90
C HIS A 965 4.91 -12.80 -21.92
N PRO A 966 3.64 -12.37 -22.02
CA PRO A 966 2.57 -12.86 -21.14
C PRO A 966 2.07 -14.26 -21.53
N PRO A 967 1.43 -15.03 -20.64
CA PRO A 967 0.95 -16.39 -20.90
C PRO A 967 0.09 -16.52 -22.16
N GLN A 968 -0.79 -15.55 -22.43
CA GLN A 968 -1.73 -15.56 -23.55
C GLN A 968 -1.06 -15.32 -24.91
N LEU A 969 0.17 -14.79 -24.94
CA LEU A 969 1.01 -14.72 -26.14
C LEU A 969 1.79 -16.02 -26.33
N LEU A 970 2.42 -16.50 -25.26
CA LEU A 970 3.27 -17.69 -25.27
C LEU A 970 2.52 -18.97 -25.61
N MET A 971 1.31 -19.13 -25.06
CA MET A 971 0.51 -20.36 -25.18
C MET A 971 -0.43 -20.36 -26.39
N SER A 972 -0.40 -19.32 -27.23
CA SER A 972 -1.15 -19.36 -28.50
C SER A 972 -0.55 -20.40 -29.44
N ASP A 973 -1.39 -21.01 -30.26
CA ASP A 973 -0.96 -22.09 -31.15
C ASP A 973 0.06 -21.61 -32.21
N SER A 974 -0.17 -20.42 -32.75
CA SER A 974 0.74 -19.76 -33.69
C SER A 974 1.92 -19.12 -32.96
N TRP A 975 3.13 -19.43 -33.41
CA TRP A 975 4.36 -18.80 -32.93
C TRP A 975 5.32 -18.56 -34.09
N THR A 976 5.35 -17.30 -34.55
CA THR A 976 6.09 -16.85 -35.75
C THR A 976 7.39 -16.11 -35.40
N LYS A 977 7.85 -16.25 -34.15
CA LYS A 977 9.03 -15.58 -33.60
C LYS A 977 10.28 -16.43 -33.83
N PRO A 978 11.45 -15.84 -34.16
CA PRO A 978 12.66 -16.59 -34.52
C PRO A 978 13.44 -17.14 -33.31
N TYR A 979 12.77 -17.35 -32.18
CA TYR A 979 13.33 -17.82 -30.92
C TYR A 979 12.25 -18.63 -30.17
N SER A 980 12.66 -19.52 -29.25
CA SER A 980 11.74 -20.47 -28.60
C SER A 980 10.76 -19.82 -27.61
N ARG A 981 9.64 -20.51 -27.35
CA ARG A 981 8.71 -20.14 -26.27
C ARG A 981 9.40 -20.26 -24.91
N GLU A 982 10.24 -21.28 -24.76
CA GLU A 982 10.99 -21.52 -23.54
C GLU A 982 12.03 -20.43 -23.25
N TYR A 983 12.78 -19.93 -24.26
CA TYR A 983 13.73 -18.83 -24.07
C TYR A 983 13.05 -17.47 -23.84
N ALA A 984 11.84 -17.29 -24.38
CA ALA A 984 11.01 -16.14 -24.06
C ALA A 984 10.56 -16.16 -22.58
N ALA A 985 10.04 -17.30 -22.10
CA ALA A 985 9.40 -17.43 -20.79
C ALA A 985 10.35 -17.76 -19.62
N PHE A 986 11.39 -18.55 -19.86
CA PHE A 986 12.30 -19.11 -18.87
C PHE A 986 13.80 -18.92 -19.25
N PRO A 987 14.26 -17.70 -19.58
CA PRO A 987 15.66 -17.46 -19.96
C PRO A 987 16.68 -17.76 -18.85
N ALA A 988 16.24 -17.86 -17.59
CA ALA A 988 17.08 -18.18 -16.45
C ALA A 988 16.50 -19.32 -15.60
N ALA A 989 17.37 -20.14 -15.00
CA ALA A 989 16.98 -21.38 -14.32
C ALA A 989 16.07 -21.17 -13.09
N TRP A 990 16.24 -20.08 -12.33
CA TRP A 990 15.45 -19.80 -11.13
C TRP A 990 13.95 -19.67 -11.41
N LEU A 991 13.59 -19.22 -12.61
CA LEU A 991 12.20 -19.06 -13.07
C LEU A 991 11.41 -20.37 -13.12
N ARG A 992 12.10 -21.52 -13.13
CA ARG A 992 11.44 -22.84 -13.12
C ARG A 992 10.89 -23.21 -11.74
N GLY A 993 11.44 -22.62 -10.67
CA GLY A 993 10.95 -22.77 -9.30
C GLY A 993 9.85 -21.75 -8.94
N ALA A 994 10.01 -20.49 -9.37
CA ALA A 994 8.99 -19.45 -9.22
C ALA A 994 9.01 -18.50 -10.43
N LYS A 995 7.86 -18.34 -11.10
CA LYS A 995 7.70 -17.44 -12.25
C LYS A 995 6.58 -16.43 -11.96
N PHE A 996 6.94 -15.16 -11.85
CA PHE A 996 5.98 -14.07 -12.00
C PHE A 996 5.61 -13.93 -13.49
N TRP A 997 4.34 -13.68 -13.79
CA TRP A 997 3.85 -13.58 -15.17
C TRP A 997 3.43 -12.13 -15.50
N PRO A 998 4.05 -11.48 -16.50
CA PRO A 998 3.50 -10.28 -17.12
C PRO A 998 2.07 -10.54 -17.60
N THR A 999 1.18 -9.56 -17.42
CA THR A 999 -0.27 -9.76 -17.60
C THR A 999 -0.82 -9.25 -18.92
N THR A 1000 -0.06 -8.38 -19.59
CA THR A 1000 -0.32 -7.86 -20.95
C THR A 1000 0.96 -7.98 -21.78
N CYS A 1001 0.86 -7.79 -23.10
CA CYS A 1001 2.05 -7.46 -23.90
C CYS A 1001 2.49 -6.02 -23.59
N ARG A 1002 3.52 -5.52 -24.29
CA ARG A 1002 4.00 -4.14 -24.14
C ARG A 1002 2.87 -3.13 -24.39
N VAL A 1003 2.67 -2.17 -23.48
CA VAL A 1003 1.59 -1.17 -23.61
C VAL A 1003 1.97 -0.08 -24.62
N ASP A 1004 1.06 0.26 -25.55
CA ASP A 1004 1.23 1.43 -26.42
C ASP A 1004 1.02 2.69 -25.58
N ASN A 1005 2.12 3.43 -25.35
CA ASN A 1005 2.07 4.70 -24.66
C ASN A 1005 1.39 5.80 -25.52
N VAL A 1006 1.67 5.88 -26.81
CA VAL A 1006 1.19 6.98 -27.67
C VAL A 1006 -0.31 6.86 -27.97
N TYR A 1007 -0.85 5.65 -28.06
CA TYR A 1007 -2.28 5.41 -28.27
C TYR A 1007 -3.14 5.95 -27.12
N GLY A 1008 -2.79 5.64 -25.86
CA GLY A 1008 -3.57 6.03 -24.68
C GLY A 1008 -3.60 7.54 -24.45
N ASP A 1009 -2.48 8.24 -24.70
CA ASP A 1009 -2.42 9.70 -24.56
C ASP A 1009 -3.17 10.44 -25.70
N ARG A 1010 -3.43 9.76 -26.83
CA ARG A 1010 -4.31 10.26 -27.90
C ARG A 1010 -5.78 9.94 -27.63
N ASN A 1011 -6.08 8.74 -27.15
CA ASN A 1011 -7.44 8.20 -26.93
C ASN A 1011 -7.79 8.15 -25.43
N LEU A 1012 -7.64 9.30 -24.73
CA LEU A 1012 -7.69 9.34 -23.28
C LEU A 1012 -9.07 8.94 -22.71
N ILE A 1013 -9.15 7.74 -22.13
CA ILE A 1013 -10.30 7.22 -21.39
C ILE A 1013 -9.85 6.98 -19.93
N CYS A 1014 -10.47 7.69 -18.98
CA CYS A 1014 -10.07 7.72 -17.55
C CYS A 1014 -11.12 7.15 -16.58
N THR A 1015 -12.15 6.50 -17.12
CA THR A 1015 -13.24 5.83 -16.36
C THR A 1015 -13.61 4.51 -17.03
N LEU A 1016 -14.17 3.59 -16.24
CA LEU A 1016 -14.66 2.29 -16.72
C LEU A 1016 -15.84 2.46 -17.70
N GLN A 1017 -16.02 1.48 -18.60
CA GLN A 1017 -17.05 1.49 -19.65
C GLN A 1017 -18.05 0.37 -19.40
N GLN A 1018 -19.36 0.64 -19.52
CA GLN A 1018 -20.42 -0.28 -19.08
C GLN A 1018 -20.49 -1.62 -19.85
N GLY A 1019 -20.87 -2.67 -19.12
CA GLY A 1019 -21.30 -3.99 -19.60
C GLY A 1019 -22.45 -4.52 -18.72
N SER A 1020 -23.14 -5.60 -19.11
CA SER A 1020 -24.46 -5.98 -18.57
C SER A 1020 -24.49 -7.28 -17.74
N GLN A 1021 -25.18 -7.29 -16.58
CA GLN A 1021 -25.55 -8.50 -15.78
C GLN A 1021 -26.95 -8.38 -15.10
N ILE A 1022 -27.39 -9.40 -14.34
CA ILE A 1022 -28.80 -9.67 -13.92
C ILE A 1022 -28.88 -10.24 -12.46
N THR A 1023 -29.99 -10.00 -11.72
CA THR A 1023 -30.15 -10.21 -10.25
C THR A 1023 -31.47 -10.92 -9.80
N THR A 1024 -31.57 -11.51 -8.58
CA THR A 1024 -32.82 -11.73 -7.75
C THR A 1024 -32.58 -12.46 -6.38
N GLY A 1025 -33.57 -12.55 -5.45
CA GLY A 1025 -33.43 -13.10 -4.06
C GLY A 1025 -34.63 -13.93 -3.47
N GLY A 1026 -34.65 -14.26 -2.15
CA GLY A 1026 -35.57 -15.26 -1.50
C GLY A 1026 -35.97 -15.04 0.00
N PHE A 1027 -36.58 -16.03 0.72
CA PHE A 1027 -37.12 -15.91 2.12
C PHE A 1027 -37.37 -17.27 2.94
N PRO A 1028 -37.99 -17.38 4.16
CA PRO A 1028 -37.37 -18.05 5.35
C PRO A 1028 -37.92 -19.44 5.89
N LEU A 1029 -37.89 -19.66 7.23
CA LEU A 1029 -37.46 -20.84 8.05
C LEU A 1029 -38.60 -21.50 8.91
N PRO A 1030 -38.45 -22.47 9.89
CA PRO A 1030 -37.29 -23.14 10.59
C PRO A 1030 -37.47 -24.71 10.75
N GLU A 1031 -37.04 -25.60 11.71
CA GLU A 1031 -36.07 -25.87 12.84
C GLU A 1031 -36.22 -27.40 13.25
N LYS A 1032 -35.64 -28.15 14.25
CA LYS A 1032 -34.48 -28.21 15.23
C LYS A 1032 -34.45 -29.62 15.93
N THR A 1033 -33.30 -30.20 16.36
CA THR A 1033 -33.11 -31.10 17.58
C THR A 1033 -31.62 -31.49 17.86
N ASP A 1034 -31.33 -32.23 18.96
CA ASP A 1034 -30.05 -32.23 19.74
C ASP A 1034 -28.99 -33.37 19.53
N PRO A 1035 -27.71 -33.21 20.03
CA PRO A 1035 -26.54 -34.09 19.74
C PRO A 1035 -25.97 -34.91 20.94
N LEU A 1036 -24.81 -35.58 20.75
CA LEU A 1036 -24.19 -36.55 21.69
C LEU A 1036 -22.64 -36.56 21.72
N GLY A 1037 -22.03 -36.65 22.92
CA GLY A 1037 -20.68 -37.25 23.17
C GLY A 1037 -19.41 -36.41 22.92
N THR A 1038 -18.38 -36.54 23.78
CA THR A 1038 -17.10 -35.81 23.67
C THR A 1038 -15.90 -36.73 23.45
N ILE A 1039 -14.98 -36.37 22.53
CA ILE A 1039 -13.87 -37.22 22.09
C ILE A 1039 -12.56 -36.41 21.92
N SER A 1040 -11.94 -35.90 23.00
CA SER A 1040 -10.63 -35.22 22.91
C SER A 1040 -9.80 -35.26 24.19
N ALA A 1041 -8.47 -35.13 24.04
CA ALA A 1041 -7.49 -35.21 25.12
C ALA A 1041 -7.12 -33.84 25.75
N ALA A 1042 -7.33 -32.74 25.03
CA ALA A 1042 -7.32 -31.41 25.61
C ALA A 1042 -8.74 -31.06 26.11
N PRO A 1043 -8.93 -30.36 27.24
CA PRO A 1043 -10.26 -30.09 27.82
C PRO A 1043 -11.25 -29.39 26.90
N TRP A 1044 -10.75 -28.70 25.88
CA TRP A 1044 -11.51 -27.95 24.87
C TRP A 1044 -11.09 -28.30 23.42
N GLY A 1045 -10.40 -29.43 23.22
CA GLY A 1045 -9.78 -29.74 21.92
C GLY A 1045 -8.80 -28.66 21.48
N SER A 1046 -8.87 -28.23 20.21
CA SER A 1046 -8.06 -27.12 19.70
C SER A 1046 -8.66 -25.77 20.12
N ALA A 1047 -8.24 -25.27 21.29
CA ALA A 1047 -8.80 -24.05 21.90
C ALA A 1047 -8.62 -22.77 21.05
N LEU A 1048 -7.69 -22.75 20.09
CA LEU A 1048 -7.51 -21.63 19.15
C LEU A 1048 -8.54 -21.63 18.00
N ILE A 1049 -9.20 -22.76 17.73
CA ILE A 1049 -10.20 -22.87 16.65
C ILE A 1049 -11.61 -22.54 17.18
N LEU A 1050 -11.91 -22.83 18.46
CA LEU A 1050 -13.21 -22.54 19.06
C LEU A 1050 -13.67 -21.07 18.93
N PRO A 1051 -12.82 -20.03 19.07
CA PRO A 1051 -13.19 -18.65 18.80
C PRO A 1051 -13.70 -18.39 17.38
N ILE A 1052 -13.19 -19.12 16.38
CA ILE A 1052 -13.61 -18.99 14.97
C ILE A 1052 -15.05 -19.49 14.82
N SER A 1053 -15.33 -20.70 15.31
CA SER A 1053 -16.69 -21.28 15.29
C SER A 1053 -17.67 -20.46 16.14
N TYR A 1054 -17.24 -19.96 17.29
CA TYR A 1054 -18.05 -19.07 18.13
C TYR A 1054 -18.38 -17.76 17.42
N THR A 1055 -17.40 -17.13 16.77
CA THR A 1055 -17.59 -15.88 16.01
C THR A 1055 -18.54 -16.08 14.83
N TYR A 1056 -18.39 -17.18 14.07
CA TYR A 1056 -19.33 -17.52 12.99
C TYR A 1056 -20.77 -17.65 13.50
N ILE A 1057 -20.98 -18.42 14.57
CA ILE A 1057 -22.30 -18.61 15.19
C ILE A 1057 -22.88 -17.31 15.73
N ALA A 1058 -22.04 -16.46 16.34
CA ALA A 1058 -22.46 -15.18 16.92
C ALA A 1058 -22.80 -14.12 15.86
N MET A 1059 -22.02 -14.04 14.77
CA MET A 1059 -22.26 -13.08 13.67
C MET A 1059 -23.45 -13.46 12.80
N MET A 1060 -23.62 -14.75 12.47
CA MET A 1060 -24.72 -15.23 11.65
C MET A 1060 -26.06 -15.28 12.41
N GLY A 1061 -25.99 -15.59 13.71
CA GLY A 1061 -27.16 -15.87 14.54
C GLY A 1061 -27.97 -17.08 14.05
N SER A 1062 -29.10 -17.38 14.71
CA SER A 1062 -29.96 -18.52 14.34
C SER A 1062 -30.51 -18.42 12.92
N LYS A 1063 -30.90 -17.22 12.49
CA LYS A 1063 -31.41 -16.98 11.13
C LYS A 1063 -30.32 -17.25 10.09
N GLY A 1064 -29.16 -16.59 10.19
CA GLY A 1064 -28.08 -16.69 9.20
C GLY A 1064 -27.55 -18.11 9.05
N LEU A 1065 -27.35 -18.84 10.15
CA LEU A 1065 -26.91 -20.24 10.09
C LEU A 1065 -27.90 -21.15 9.34
N THR A 1066 -29.21 -20.90 9.50
CA THR A 1066 -30.23 -21.74 8.87
C THR A 1066 -30.51 -21.33 7.43
N ASP A 1067 -30.38 -20.04 7.09
CA ASP A 1067 -30.40 -19.57 5.69
C ASP A 1067 -29.13 -20.03 4.94
N ALA A 1068 -27.96 -20.07 5.57
CA ALA A 1068 -26.74 -20.69 5.02
C ALA A 1068 -26.97 -22.18 4.65
N SER A 1069 -27.54 -22.94 5.59
CA SER A 1069 -27.85 -24.37 5.38
C SER A 1069 -28.81 -24.60 4.21
N LYS A 1070 -29.75 -23.68 3.97
CA LYS A 1070 -30.64 -23.70 2.80
C LYS A 1070 -29.91 -23.37 1.50
N ILE A 1071 -28.99 -22.40 1.51
CA ILE A 1071 -28.24 -21.99 0.32
C ILE A 1071 -27.34 -23.14 -0.14
N ALA A 1072 -26.67 -23.85 0.77
CA ALA A 1072 -25.90 -25.06 0.42
C ALA A 1072 -26.78 -26.13 -0.26
N ILE A 1073 -27.97 -26.44 0.28
CA ILE A 1073 -28.92 -27.38 -0.33
C ILE A 1073 -29.42 -26.87 -1.69
N LEU A 1074 -29.70 -25.58 -1.82
CA LEU A 1074 -30.12 -24.95 -3.08
C LEU A 1074 -29.01 -25.04 -4.14
N ASN A 1075 -27.77 -24.75 -3.77
CA ASN A 1075 -26.60 -24.78 -4.65
C ASN A 1075 -26.36 -26.22 -5.17
N ALA A 1076 -26.39 -27.22 -4.30
CA ALA A 1076 -26.25 -28.63 -4.68
C ALA A 1076 -27.37 -29.11 -5.62
N ASN A 1077 -28.63 -28.73 -5.35
CA ASN A 1077 -29.75 -29.07 -6.22
C ASN A 1077 -29.73 -28.30 -7.55
N TYR A 1078 -29.27 -27.05 -7.57
CA TYR A 1078 -29.07 -26.25 -8.79
C TYR A 1078 -28.01 -26.90 -9.71
N MET A 1079 -26.84 -27.21 -9.16
CA MET A 1079 -25.76 -27.88 -9.91
C MET A 1079 -26.16 -29.27 -10.37
N THR A 1080 -26.81 -30.06 -9.51
CA THR A 1080 -27.43 -31.34 -9.88
C THR A 1080 -28.34 -31.18 -11.09
N LYS A 1081 -29.19 -30.15 -11.10
CA LYS A 1081 -30.14 -29.91 -12.20
C LYS A 1081 -29.48 -29.45 -13.50
N ARG A 1082 -28.32 -28.79 -13.43
CA ARG A 1082 -27.48 -28.50 -14.61
C ARG A 1082 -26.78 -29.76 -15.15
N LEU A 1083 -26.25 -30.61 -14.26
CA LEU A 1083 -25.36 -31.71 -14.62
C LEU A 1083 -26.06 -33.04 -14.94
N GLU A 1084 -27.30 -33.27 -14.49
CA GLU A 1084 -28.00 -34.57 -14.61
C GLU A 1084 -28.26 -35.08 -16.04
N LYS A 1085 -28.11 -34.22 -17.06
CA LYS A 1085 -28.16 -34.62 -18.48
C LYS A 1085 -26.83 -35.13 -19.03
N HIS A 1086 -25.73 -34.80 -18.34
CA HIS A 1086 -24.35 -35.05 -18.75
C HIS A 1086 -23.73 -36.19 -17.93
N TYR A 1087 -24.13 -36.29 -16.66
CA TYR A 1087 -23.65 -37.27 -15.67
C TYR A 1087 -24.82 -37.93 -14.93
N PRO A 1088 -24.83 -39.27 -14.76
CA PRO A 1088 -25.77 -39.93 -13.85
C PRO A 1088 -25.50 -39.50 -12.40
N VAL A 1089 -26.55 -39.14 -11.66
CA VAL A 1089 -26.45 -38.69 -10.26
C VAL A 1089 -27.03 -39.76 -9.33
N LEU A 1090 -26.22 -40.21 -8.37
CA LEU A 1090 -26.57 -41.27 -7.42
C LEU A 1090 -27.28 -40.71 -6.17
N PHE A 1091 -27.87 -41.61 -5.38
CA PHE A 1091 -28.36 -41.35 -4.01
C PHE A 1091 -29.34 -40.17 -3.82
N ARG A 1092 -30.20 -39.91 -4.80
CA ARG A 1092 -31.30 -38.93 -4.68
C ARG A 1092 -32.35 -39.37 -3.65
N GLY A 1093 -32.93 -38.39 -2.96
CA GLY A 1093 -34.09 -38.60 -2.08
C GLY A 1093 -35.38 -38.90 -2.85
N VAL A 1094 -36.46 -39.21 -2.13
CA VAL A 1094 -37.77 -39.64 -2.69
C VAL A 1094 -38.34 -38.67 -3.74
N ASN A 1095 -38.08 -37.37 -3.60
CA ASN A 1095 -38.55 -36.32 -4.51
C ASN A 1095 -37.57 -36.02 -5.66
N GLY A 1096 -36.52 -36.83 -5.85
CA GLY A 1096 -35.49 -36.64 -6.88
C GLY A 1096 -34.43 -35.57 -6.56
N THR A 1097 -34.49 -34.97 -5.37
CA THR A 1097 -33.56 -33.95 -4.85
C THR A 1097 -32.34 -34.55 -4.15
N VAL A 1098 -31.32 -33.73 -3.95
CA VAL A 1098 -30.08 -34.04 -3.19
C VAL A 1098 -30.02 -33.22 -1.89
N ALA A 1099 -28.98 -33.44 -1.07
CA ALA A 1099 -28.73 -32.70 0.18
C ALA A 1099 -27.91 -31.41 -0.09
N HIS A 1100 -26.90 -31.12 0.73
CA HIS A 1100 -25.87 -30.10 0.48
C HIS A 1100 -24.72 -30.61 -0.42
N GLU A 1101 -24.72 -31.91 -0.73
CA GLU A 1101 -23.77 -32.58 -1.61
C GLU A 1101 -24.50 -33.50 -2.61
N PHE A 1102 -23.82 -33.86 -3.70
CA PHE A 1102 -24.29 -34.83 -4.69
C PHE A 1102 -23.15 -35.65 -5.30
N ILE A 1103 -23.47 -36.84 -5.80
CA ILE A 1103 -22.48 -37.81 -6.30
C ILE A 1103 -22.75 -38.10 -7.78
N ILE A 1104 -21.77 -37.84 -8.65
CA ILE A 1104 -21.81 -38.17 -10.08
C ILE A 1104 -21.07 -39.47 -10.39
N ASP A 1105 -21.69 -40.32 -11.19
CA ASP A 1105 -21.16 -41.62 -11.57
C ASP A 1105 -20.31 -41.53 -12.85
N LEU A 1106 -19.04 -41.92 -12.76
CA LEU A 1106 -18.11 -41.96 -13.89
C LEU A 1106 -17.79 -43.39 -14.36
N ARG A 1107 -18.32 -44.42 -13.69
CA ARG A 1107 -17.96 -45.83 -13.93
C ARG A 1107 -18.28 -46.31 -15.34
N GLY A 1108 -19.30 -45.72 -15.99
CA GLY A 1108 -19.61 -45.97 -17.39
C GLY A 1108 -18.48 -45.55 -18.35
N PHE A 1109 -17.86 -44.39 -18.11
CA PHE A 1109 -16.85 -43.80 -19.00
C PHE A 1109 -15.53 -44.58 -18.99
N LYS A 1110 -15.24 -45.36 -17.94
CA LYS A 1110 -14.12 -46.31 -17.95
C LYS A 1110 -14.32 -47.40 -19.01
N THR A 1111 -15.56 -47.82 -19.24
CA THR A 1111 -15.91 -48.86 -20.22
C THR A 1111 -16.10 -48.29 -21.63
N THR A 1112 -16.67 -47.09 -21.78
CA THR A 1112 -16.95 -46.49 -23.10
C THR A 1112 -15.81 -45.65 -23.68
N ALA A 1113 -14.97 -45.05 -22.82
CA ALA A 1113 -13.92 -44.09 -23.21
C ALA A 1113 -12.57 -44.33 -22.51
N GLY A 1114 -12.43 -45.35 -21.67
CA GLY A 1114 -11.21 -45.58 -20.88
C GLY A 1114 -10.94 -44.51 -19.80
N ILE A 1115 -11.91 -43.65 -19.49
CA ILE A 1115 -11.74 -42.48 -18.60
C ILE A 1115 -12.13 -42.82 -17.16
N GLU A 1116 -11.27 -42.44 -16.22
CA GLU A 1116 -11.44 -42.67 -14.79
C GLU A 1116 -11.65 -41.35 -14.02
N PRO A 1117 -12.12 -41.37 -12.75
CA PRO A 1117 -12.31 -40.15 -11.97
C PRO A 1117 -11.05 -39.30 -11.81
N GLU A 1118 -9.86 -39.92 -11.81
CA GLU A 1118 -8.60 -39.16 -11.75
C GLU A 1118 -8.41 -38.30 -13.02
N ASP A 1119 -8.83 -38.76 -14.19
CA ASP A 1119 -8.67 -38.01 -15.44
C ASP A 1119 -9.57 -36.76 -15.46
N VAL A 1120 -10.82 -36.91 -15.02
CA VAL A 1120 -11.76 -35.79 -14.84
C VAL A 1120 -11.23 -34.82 -13.77
N ALA A 1121 -10.73 -35.35 -12.65
CA ALA A 1121 -10.15 -34.55 -11.56
C ALA A 1121 -8.89 -33.78 -11.96
N LYS A 1122 -7.97 -34.40 -12.74
CA LYS A 1122 -6.81 -33.71 -13.30
C LYS A 1122 -7.21 -32.65 -14.32
N ARG A 1123 -8.21 -32.93 -15.16
CA ARG A 1123 -8.69 -31.96 -16.17
C ARG A 1123 -9.37 -30.75 -15.52
N LEU A 1124 -10.11 -30.92 -14.42
CA LEU A 1124 -10.68 -29.79 -13.67
C LEU A 1124 -9.62 -28.78 -13.19
N MET A 1125 -8.38 -29.22 -12.93
CA MET A 1125 -7.26 -28.33 -12.59
C MET A 1125 -6.88 -27.41 -13.77
N ASP A 1126 -7.02 -27.88 -15.02
CA ASP A 1126 -6.82 -27.01 -16.20
C ASP A 1126 -7.92 -25.95 -16.32
N TYR A 1127 -9.14 -26.25 -15.84
CA TYR A 1127 -10.26 -25.31 -15.72
C TYR A 1127 -10.18 -24.40 -14.48
N GLY A 1128 -9.11 -24.51 -13.69
CA GLY A 1128 -8.84 -23.68 -12.51
C GLY A 1128 -9.52 -24.16 -11.22
N PHE A 1129 -10.07 -25.37 -11.18
CA PHE A 1129 -10.78 -25.93 -10.01
C PHE A 1129 -9.95 -27.00 -9.32
N HIS A 1130 -10.06 -27.08 -7.98
CA HIS A 1130 -9.60 -28.25 -7.24
C HIS A 1130 -10.49 -29.46 -7.56
N ALA A 1131 -9.93 -30.65 -7.51
CA ALA A 1131 -10.68 -31.89 -7.70
C ALA A 1131 -11.73 -32.08 -6.57
N PRO A 1132 -12.98 -32.46 -6.89
CA PRO A 1132 -13.94 -32.96 -5.92
C PRO A 1132 -13.46 -34.29 -5.31
N THR A 1133 -14.10 -34.73 -4.22
CA THR A 1133 -13.71 -35.95 -3.51
C THR A 1133 -13.88 -37.18 -4.43
N MET A 1134 -12.77 -37.85 -4.74
CA MET A 1134 -12.72 -38.95 -5.70
C MET A 1134 -13.00 -40.31 -5.06
N SER A 1135 -13.72 -41.18 -5.77
CA SER A 1135 -13.94 -42.59 -5.39
C SER A 1135 -14.54 -42.82 -3.99
N TRP A 1136 -15.23 -41.80 -3.46
CA TRP A 1136 -15.97 -41.82 -2.21
C TRP A 1136 -17.39 -41.27 -2.45
N PRO A 1137 -18.43 -41.77 -1.75
CA PRO A 1137 -18.45 -43.00 -0.96
C PRO A 1137 -18.42 -44.28 -1.82
N VAL A 1138 -18.39 -44.16 -3.16
CA VAL A 1138 -18.37 -45.28 -4.10
C VAL A 1138 -17.12 -45.20 -4.98
N PRO A 1139 -16.33 -46.29 -5.14
CA PRO A 1139 -15.22 -46.32 -6.08
C PRO A 1139 -15.67 -46.02 -7.51
N GLY A 1140 -15.00 -45.08 -8.18
CA GLY A 1140 -15.35 -44.68 -9.56
C GLY A 1140 -16.33 -43.50 -9.68
N THR A 1141 -16.63 -42.78 -8.59
CA THR A 1141 -17.50 -41.58 -8.61
C THR A 1141 -16.74 -40.31 -8.22
N LEU A 1142 -17.36 -39.14 -8.43
CA LEU A 1142 -16.97 -37.88 -7.77
C LEU A 1142 -18.11 -37.40 -6.86
N MET A 1143 -17.77 -36.96 -5.66
CA MET A 1143 -18.70 -36.35 -4.70
C MET A 1143 -18.42 -34.83 -4.65
N ILE A 1144 -19.47 -34.04 -4.87
CA ILE A 1144 -19.41 -32.58 -5.07
C ILE A 1144 -20.27 -31.90 -4.01
N GLU A 1145 -19.65 -31.03 -3.23
CA GLU A 1145 -20.25 -30.25 -2.14
C GLU A 1145 -20.03 -28.75 -2.43
N PRO A 1146 -21.02 -28.04 -2.99
CA PRO A 1146 -20.96 -26.58 -3.13
C PRO A 1146 -21.35 -25.88 -1.83
N THR A 1147 -20.45 -25.04 -1.30
CA THR A 1147 -20.71 -24.27 -0.07
C THR A 1147 -21.80 -23.22 -0.28
N GLU A 1148 -22.34 -22.71 0.83
CA GLU A 1148 -23.25 -21.57 0.86
C GLU A 1148 -22.61 -20.24 0.43
N SER A 1149 -21.27 -20.18 0.43
CA SER A 1149 -20.48 -18.97 0.14
C SER A 1149 -20.09 -18.82 -1.34
N GLU A 1150 -20.35 -19.84 -2.17
CA GLU A 1150 -20.15 -19.76 -3.61
C GLU A 1150 -21.29 -19.01 -4.28
N SER A 1151 -20.96 -17.94 -5.01
CA SER A 1151 -21.94 -17.23 -5.82
C SER A 1151 -22.30 -18.01 -7.09
N LYS A 1152 -23.49 -17.74 -7.62
CA LYS A 1152 -24.03 -18.43 -8.80
C LYS A 1152 -23.07 -18.46 -9.99
N ALA A 1153 -22.27 -17.41 -10.18
CA ALA A 1153 -21.29 -17.32 -11.26
C ALA A 1153 -20.17 -18.38 -11.13
N GLU A 1154 -19.72 -18.71 -9.93
CA GLU A 1154 -18.71 -19.75 -9.73
C GLU A 1154 -19.30 -21.16 -9.85
N LEU A 1155 -20.51 -21.37 -9.30
CA LEU A 1155 -21.27 -22.61 -9.50
C LEU A 1155 -21.49 -22.89 -10.99
N ASP A 1156 -21.82 -21.86 -11.76
CA ASP A 1156 -21.99 -21.96 -13.21
C ASP A 1156 -20.66 -22.28 -13.91
N ARG A 1157 -19.56 -21.59 -13.61
CA ARG A 1157 -18.23 -21.91 -14.18
C ARG A 1157 -17.79 -23.34 -13.89
N PHE A 1158 -18.08 -23.87 -12.69
CA PHE A 1158 -17.78 -25.26 -12.34
C PHE A 1158 -18.67 -26.25 -13.12
N CYS A 1159 -19.97 -25.98 -13.22
CA CYS A 1159 -20.88 -26.78 -14.05
C CYS A 1159 -20.46 -26.77 -15.53
N ASP A 1160 -20.06 -25.62 -16.07
CA ASP A 1160 -19.64 -25.44 -17.46
C ASP A 1160 -18.33 -26.19 -17.74
N ALA A 1161 -17.38 -26.20 -16.79
CA ALA A 1161 -16.16 -27.00 -16.87
C ALA A 1161 -16.48 -28.50 -16.91
N LEU A 1162 -17.35 -29.02 -16.05
CA LEU A 1162 -17.79 -30.41 -16.10
C LEU A 1162 -18.55 -30.75 -17.39
N ILE A 1163 -19.41 -29.87 -17.90
CA ILE A 1163 -20.13 -30.07 -19.16
C ILE A 1163 -19.13 -30.18 -20.33
N SER A 1164 -18.13 -29.30 -20.38
CA SER A 1164 -17.07 -29.35 -21.39
C SER A 1164 -16.24 -30.63 -21.29
N ILE A 1165 -15.93 -31.10 -20.08
CA ILE A 1165 -15.25 -32.39 -19.85
C ILE A 1165 -16.12 -33.57 -20.30
N ARG A 1166 -17.46 -33.51 -20.16
CA ARG A 1166 -18.34 -34.56 -20.72
C ARG A 1166 -18.30 -34.59 -22.25
N GLU A 1167 -18.16 -33.44 -22.89
CA GLU A 1167 -18.00 -33.31 -24.34
C GLU A 1167 -16.63 -33.87 -24.80
N GLU A 1168 -15.54 -33.57 -24.08
CA GLU A 1168 -14.21 -34.20 -24.28
C GLU A 1168 -14.28 -35.74 -24.19
N ILE A 1169 -15.06 -36.29 -23.23
CA ILE A 1169 -15.33 -37.74 -23.14
C ILE A 1169 -16.12 -38.23 -24.36
N ALA A 1170 -17.14 -37.50 -24.82
CA ALA A 1170 -17.97 -37.89 -25.96
C ALA A 1170 -17.19 -37.93 -27.29
N GLU A 1171 -16.14 -37.12 -27.43
CA GLU A 1171 -15.24 -37.19 -28.59
C GLU A 1171 -14.41 -38.48 -28.61
N ILE A 1172 -14.07 -39.04 -27.44
CA ILE A 1172 -13.43 -40.36 -27.33
C ILE A 1172 -14.45 -41.48 -27.61
N GLU A 1173 -15.65 -41.41 -27.02
CA GLU A 1173 -16.73 -42.39 -27.24
C GLU A 1173 -17.18 -42.47 -28.72
N SER A 1174 -17.04 -41.38 -29.47
CA SER A 1174 -17.33 -41.31 -30.91
C SER A 1174 -16.11 -41.54 -31.82
N GLY A 1175 -14.94 -41.84 -31.26
CA GLY A 1175 -13.71 -42.14 -32.02
C GLY A 1175 -13.07 -40.93 -32.72
N LYS A 1176 -13.45 -39.70 -32.37
CA LYS A 1176 -12.80 -38.47 -32.85
C LYS A 1176 -11.47 -38.20 -32.14
N ALA A 1177 -11.36 -38.61 -30.88
CA ALA A 1177 -10.16 -38.49 -30.05
C ALA A 1177 -9.64 -39.88 -29.66
N ASP A 1178 -8.32 -40.05 -29.60
CA ASP A 1178 -7.71 -41.32 -29.19
C ASP A 1178 -7.92 -41.62 -27.70
N VAL A 1179 -8.11 -42.89 -27.35
CA VAL A 1179 -8.41 -43.33 -25.98
C VAL A 1179 -7.24 -43.15 -24.98
N ASN A 1180 -6.00 -43.15 -25.47
CA ASN A 1180 -4.78 -43.05 -24.66
C ASN A 1180 -4.10 -41.67 -24.79
N ASN A 1181 -4.11 -41.06 -25.98
CA ASN A 1181 -3.47 -39.80 -26.30
C ASN A 1181 -4.49 -38.66 -26.50
N ASN A 1182 -5.20 -38.30 -25.42
CA ASN A 1182 -6.14 -37.19 -25.38
C ASN A 1182 -5.81 -36.19 -24.27
N VAL A 1183 -6.60 -35.12 -24.17
CA VAL A 1183 -6.38 -34.03 -23.20
C VAL A 1183 -6.63 -34.47 -21.75
N LEU A 1184 -7.60 -35.38 -21.52
CA LEU A 1184 -7.93 -35.92 -20.19
C LEU A 1184 -6.78 -36.76 -19.62
N LYS A 1185 -6.22 -37.66 -20.43
CA LYS A 1185 -5.05 -38.49 -20.05
C LYS A 1185 -3.76 -37.67 -19.88
N SER A 1186 -3.65 -36.53 -20.56
CA SER A 1186 -2.48 -35.65 -20.50
C SER A 1186 -2.53 -34.61 -19.38
N ALA A 1187 -3.72 -34.32 -18.84
CA ALA A 1187 -3.91 -33.36 -17.77
C ALA A 1187 -3.26 -33.82 -16.43
N PRO A 1188 -2.85 -32.87 -15.56
CA PRO A 1188 -2.92 -31.41 -15.74
C PRO A 1188 -1.76 -30.87 -16.59
N HIS A 1189 -1.94 -29.71 -17.21
CA HIS A 1189 -0.97 -29.07 -18.11
C HIS A 1189 -0.21 -27.91 -17.42
N PRO A 1190 0.96 -28.16 -16.80
CA PRO A 1190 1.78 -27.10 -16.20
C PRO A 1190 2.44 -26.21 -17.28
N PRO A 1191 2.84 -24.97 -16.93
CA PRO A 1191 3.48 -24.05 -17.88
C PRO A 1191 4.70 -24.63 -18.60
N GLN A 1192 5.55 -25.41 -17.91
CA GLN A 1192 6.75 -26.03 -18.46
C GLN A 1192 6.43 -27.01 -19.61
N LEU A 1193 5.29 -27.73 -19.53
CA LEU A 1193 4.81 -28.59 -20.62
C LEU A 1193 4.26 -27.76 -21.79
N LEU A 1194 3.54 -26.68 -21.50
CA LEU A 1194 2.96 -25.79 -22.51
C LEU A 1194 4.01 -25.00 -23.31
N MET A 1195 5.15 -24.67 -22.70
CA MET A 1195 6.27 -23.97 -23.35
C MET A 1195 7.21 -24.85 -24.16
N SER A 1196 7.05 -26.18 -24.12
CA SER A 1196 7.83 -27.09 -24.98
C SER A 1196 7.73 -26.68 -26.45
N ASP A 1197 8.86 -26.53 -27.14
CA ASP A 1197 8.89 -26.16 -28.55
C ASP A 1197 8.27 -27.25 -29.44
N SER A 1198 8.44 -28.52 -29.07
CA SER A 1198 7.70 -29.64 -29.66
C SER A 1198 6.32 -29.79 -29.03
N TRP A 1199 5.29 -30.05 -29.82
CA TRP A 1199 3.95 -30.36 -29.33
C TRP A 1199 3.32 -31.43 -30.22
N THR A 1200 3.39 -32.67 -29.76
CA THR A 1200 2.96 -33.89 -30.47
C THR A 1200 1.57 -34.38 -30.05
N LYS A 1201 0.84 -33.55 -29.29
CA LYS A 1201 -0.53 -33.84 -28.85
C LYS A 1201 -1.52 -33.58 -30.00
N PRO A 1202 -2.60 -34.37 -30.13
CA PRO A 1202 -3.59 -34.21 -31.21
C PRO A 1202 -4.59 -33.07 -31.00
N TYR A 1203 -4.42 -32.28 -29.95
CA TYR A 1203 -5.21 -31.08 -29.61
C TYR A 1203 -4.26 -29.89 -29.41
N SER A 1204 -4.78 -28.67 -29.46
CA SER A 1204 -3.96 -27.45 -29.50
C SER A 1204 -3.32 -27.09 -28.15
N ARG A 1205 -2.21 -26.31 -28.17
CA ARG A 1205 -1.60 -25.75 -26.95
C ARG A 1205 -2.56 -24.78 -26.29
N GLU A 1206 -3.23 -23.95 -27.09
CA GLU A 1206 -4.14 -22.93 -26.60
C GLU A 1206 -5.37 -23.55 -25.93
N TYR A 1207 -5.85 -24.70 -26.42
CA TYR A 1207 -6.92 -25.49 -25.82
C TYR A 1207 -6.51 -26.23 -24.53
N ALA A 1208 -5.25 -26.68 -24.43
CA ALA A 1208 -4.72 -27.23 -23.19
C ALA A 1208 -4.54 -26.14 -22.11
N ALA A 1209 -4.02 -24.97 -22.52
CA ALA A 1209 -3.77 -23.83 -21.64
C ALA A 1209 -5.06 -23.14 -21.17
N PHE A 1210 -5.98 -22.84 -22.09
CA PHE A 1210 -7.17 -22.03 -21.86
C PHE A 1210 -8.45 -22.71 -22.42
N PRO A 1211 -8.85 -23.86 -21.86
CA PRO A 1211 -10.04 -24.60 -22.34
C PRO A 1211 -11.37 -23.86 -22.15
N ALA A 1212 -11.38 -22.78 -21.35
CA ALA A 1212 -12.51 -21.88 -21.19
C ALA A 1212 -12.05 -20.42 -21.21
N ALA A 1213 -12.91 -19.52 -21.73
CA ALA A 1213 -12.56 -18.12 -21.97
C ALA A 1213 -12.17 -17.35 -20.69
N TRP A 1214 -12.79 -17.65 -19.54
CA TRP A 1214 -12.53 -16.96 -18.27
C TRP A 1214 -11.07 -17.10 -17.78
N LEU A 1215 -10.41 -18.20 -18.13
CA LEU A 1215 -9.03 -18.52 -17.74
C LEU A 1215 -7.99 -17.59 -18.36
N ARG A 1216 -8.34 -16.91 -19.46
CA ARG A 1216 -7.43 -16.00 -20.17
C ARG A 1216 -7.16 -14.71 -19.40
N GLY A 1217 -8.03 -14.34 -18.45
CA GLY A 1217 -7.84 -13.18 -17.57
C GLY A 1217 -7.12 -13.50 -16.26
N ALA A 1218 -7.32 -14.71 -15.73
CA ALA A 1218 -6.57 -15.28 -14.61
C ALA A 1218 -6.72 -16.81 -14.61
N LYS A 1219 -5.61 -17.54 -14.49
CA LYS A 1219 -5.59 -19.01 -14.36
C LYS A 1219 -4.63 -19.41 -13.24
N PHE A 1220 -5.09 -20.33 -12.40
CA PHE A 1220 -4.20 -21.11 -11.52
C PHE A 1220 -3.37 -22.07 -12.39
N TRP A 1221 -2.05 -22.02 -12.27
CA TRP A 1221 -1.16 -22.88 -13.02
C TRP A 1221 -0.80 -24.13 -12.21
N PRO A 1222 -1.11 -25.34 -12.70
CA PRO A 1222 -0.57 -26.58 -12.12
C PRO A 1222 0.96 -26.50 -12.06
N THR A 1223 1.54 -26.84 -10.91
CA THR A 1223 3.00 -26.75 -10.68
C THR A 1223 3.77 -27.94 -11.26
N THR A 1224 3.09 -29.07 -11.49
CA THR A 1224 3.66 -30.31 -12.01
C THR A 1224 2.70 -30.98 -13.01
N CYS A 1225 3.23 -31.92 -13.81
CA CYS A 1225 2.41 -32.87 -14.57
C CYS A 1225 1.71 -33.88 -13.63
N ARG A 1226 0.98 -34.84 -14.21
CA ARG A 1226 0.42 -35.96 -13.45
C ARG A 1226 1.53 -36.71 -12.70
N VAL A 1227 1.35 -36.87 -11.39
CA VAL A 1227 2.28 -37.58 -10.50
C VAL A 1227 2.12 -39.08 -10.66
N ASP A 1228 3.22 -39.81 -10.81
CA ASP A 1228 3.24 -41.27 -10.69
C ASP A 1228 3.21 -41.64 -9.20
N ASN A 1229 2.00 -41.82 -8.66
CA ASN A 1229 1.80 -42.26 -7.28
C ASN A 1229 2.42 -43.65 -7.03
N VAL A 1230 2.47 -44.52 -8.05
CA VAL A 1230 3.03 -45.87 -7.93
C VAL A 1230 4.56 -45.83 -7.85
N TYR A 1231 5.21 -44.86 -8.51
CA TYR A 1231 6.62 -44.56 -8.25
C TYR A 1231 6.83 -44.02 -6.83
N GLY A 1232 5.98 -43.08 -6.37
CA GLY A 1232 6.05 -42.52 -5.02
C GLY A 1232 5.93 -43.57 -3.91
N ASP A 1233 4.92 -44.45 -4.01
CA ASP A 1233 4.68 -45.56 -3.07
C ASP A 1233 5.85 -46.56 -3.02
N ARG A 1234 6.62 -46.68 -4.11
CA ARG A 1234 7.80 -47.57 -4.21
C ARG A 1234 9.09 -46.92 -3.75
N ASN A 1235 9.20 -45.59 -3.83
CA ASN A 1235 10.42 -44.82 -3.57
C ASN A 1235 10.16 -43.78 -2.46
N LEU A 1236 9.67 -44.26 -1.32
CA LEU A 1236 9.16 -43.44 -0.23
C LEU A 1236 10.27 -42.70 0.55
N ILE A 1237 10.50 -41.43 0.20
CA ILE A 1237 11.44 -40.53 0.90
C ILE A 1237 10.66 -39.68 1.92
N CYS A 1238 10.83 -39.98 3.22
CA CYS A 1238 10.13 -39.29 4.33
C CYS A 1238 10.94 -38.19 5.03
N THR A 1239 12.04 -37.72 4.43
CA THR A 1239 12.96 -36.74 5.03
C THR A 1239 13.43 -35.72 3.99
N LEU A 1240 13.71 -34.49 4.42
CA LEU A 1240 14.47 -33.53 3.61
C LEU A 1240 15.89 -34.08 3.39
N GLN A 1241 16.17 -34.56 2.18
CA GLN A 1241 17.51 -34.95 1.76
C GLN A 1241 18.44 -33.74 1.67
N GLN A 1242 19.74 -33.95 1.88
CA GLN A 1242 20.74 -32.93 1.59
C GLN A 1242 20.88 -32.79 0.07
N GLY A 1243 20.89 -31.54 -0.43
CA GLY A 1243 20.76 -31.26 -1.87
C GLY A 1243 21.83 -31.88 -2.78
N SER A 1244 22.98 -32.26 -2.24
CA SER A 1244 24.01 -33.03 -2.95
C SER A 1244 23.56 -34.46 -3.29
N GLN A 1245 22.90 -35.16 -2.37
CA GLN A 1245 22.41 -36.53 -2.62
C GLN A 1245 21.30 -36.56 -3.67
N VAL A 1246 20.42 -35.56 -3.67
CA VAL A 1246 19.30 -35.46 -4.64
C VAL A 1246 19.82 -35.42 -6.08
N ALA A 1247 20.94 -34.72 -6.32
CA ALA A 1247 21.54 -34.63 -7.66
C ALA A 1247 22.20 -35.96 -8.08
N GLU A 1248 22.89 -36.65 -7.17
CA GLU A 1248 23.53 -37.95 -7.45
C GLU A 1248 22.50 -39.06 -7.65
N GLU A 1249 21.45 -39.12 -6.83
CA GLU A 1249 20.38 -40.12 -6.94
C GLU A 1249 19.50 -39.89 -8.19
N ALA A 1250 19.22 -38.63 -8.57
CA ALA A 1250 18.49 -38.32 -9.81
C ALA A 1250 19.32 -38.66 -11.07
N ALA A 1251 20.63 -38.45 -11.04
CA ALA A 1251 21.54 -38.88 -12.11
C ALA A 1251 21.64 -40.41 -12.20
N ALA A 1252 21.62 -41.12 -11.07
CA ALA A 1252 21.60 -42.58 -11.03
C ALA A 1252 20.25 -43.18 -11.47
N ALA A 1253 19.14 -42.45 -11.35
CA ALA A 1253 17.81 -42.87 -11.79
C ALA A 1253 17.49 -42.54 -13.26
N THR A 1254 18.42 -41.91 -13.99
CA THR A 1254 18.29 -41.56 -15.42
C THR A 1254 19.28 -42.31 -16.32
N ALA A 1255 19.91 -43.37 -15.79
CA ALA A 1255 20.83 -44.29 -16.47
C ALA A 1255 20.30 -45.74 -16.43
#